data_AF-A0A3S0RVW7-F1
#
_entry.id   AF-A0A3S0RVW7-F1
#
_cell.length_a   1.000
_cell.length_b   1.000
_cell.length_c   1.000
_cell.angle_alpha   90.00
_cell.angle_beta   90.00
_cell.angle_gamma   90.00
#
_symmetry.space_group_name_H-M   'P 1'
#
loop_
_entity.id
_entity.type
_entity.pdbx_description
1 polymer ?
#
loop_
_entity_poly.entity_id
_entity_poly.type
_entity_poly.pdbx_seq_one_letter_code
_entity_poly.pdbx_strand_id
1 'polypeptide(L)'
;MDVKFLIDWLAENARPFGIAVFLACTIALLLRTRVARRIRTAIEETVFSNWRLALLGATGIVLSAAAGWRTWEGMYNFTGEPLLSGMVTFGIQGIMLIVAWLIGESFATGMNSRARPGQSSLVSAAAQPWIGSFIGLLLFITGFVLFLQWSGPTGGNRGGVEDINWSATSDKLLMFGAGLLLFALFALYAASDLVRPYVQVVRVVIRNSMLWVMFLACMATSVFFSFDSFFTAIFPPSERVRAAELRAQNQVSGIITDIEQAIAARRASLAEELFTTGAWKGYEGQLENITKAAAQSQGVIERFINDQIEERRRAVKEQQERISSAQAGQAGLANRKTSLTDEKSNFAAQRPELAADYAAKKADYDAKLRDVDAKRVEALAEDKGVEGSGKAGRGPLYRQRMDELGQLQAAAQIAQERMKDAQKRLSGVESRLSAVDRELATLDGDLAKYKGEAETAEQRIKLTESSAETDAGPKIDPTRILPLFEQTKSEFRADPTVEHLGAVQRMCGDITNAMQATPETKALVSSIDCDPKTTADAASTLFALQAGTKVFENTCMGGDKLNANKSTDDLFAFARRCLADSALPSADTDTLRTHINHIELARDDKAHRFVVTLNAFQDGNRLAYLALAIAIGLDGLIFMSGLFGANAVRSPLSDIPSFRTRSGSQLEATINAALGAHPYETAWLTLTSLRPITNQDGFSALADLSAMERSQADRVRMVLTAGADIGAVENVSHNPERYRVRSELREYLSSVCDKQFKTDATAKDRARLDQLVSAALAPHPREHSEIVLNTLEPIRETEGFTSMVTLTDIHNDYDSRVVRRVMNAGSAVKAVAPDVKIDDRYYIRPALYETLLTIRATAPESSAYDYERVRYEGVQHRPALDAGVLREAQHELPLPRGNAPEIERRPERPALPPVQPLSPEERQQLVAYYREAMLEAVNLRSDIVDTRLSLPQSRDAILEAWRALNAHSKKNENLDFLLREFQAGQERLLDDVVSRLRREIGGDDQKQRLLDGVDDRVHEDLTLYLLFPETGLISTLIDDLETAAQPDEGLAHGEQDLKDQLKNVQEALGRLDLDNPRSWDEIRQKLAVRTGADFRNLMRRPLGQPPPEDDGDA
;
A
#
# COMPACT_ATOMS: atom_id res chain seq x y z
N MET A 1 18.39 28.50 29.18
CA MET A 1 16.93 28.61 28.92
C MET A 1 16.53 30.00 29.34
N ASP A 2 16.06 30.78 28.37
CA ASP A 2 15.83 32.21 28.53
C ASP A 2 14.52 32.46 29.29
N VAL A 3 14.57 33.12 30.44
CA VAL A 3 13.40 33.35 31.32
C VAL A 3 12.33 34.15 30.58
N LYS A 4 12.75 34.98 29.61
CA LYS A 4 11.86 35.76 28.76
C LYS A 4 11.03 34.87 27.82
N PHE A 5 11.63 33.83 27.24
CA PHE A 5 10.92 32.84 26.44
C PHE A 5 9.88 32.08 27.26
N LEU A 6 10.19 31.78 28.52
CA LEU A 6 9.28 31.08 29.43
C LEU A 6 8.09 31.96 29.86
N ILE A 7 8.32 33.26 30.05
CA ILE A 7 7.29 34.24 30.39
C ILE A 7 6.40 34.54 29.17
N ASP A 8 6.98 34.72 27.99
CA ASP A 8 6.22 34.96 26.76
C ASP A 8 5.40 33.71 26.38
N TRP A 9 5.96 32.51 26.52
CA TRP A 9 5.26 31.23 26.33
C TRP A 9 4.12 31.00 27.34
N LEU A 10 4.30 31.41 28.61
CA LEU A 10 3.27 31.36 29.63
C LEU A 10 2.17 32.41 29.40
N ALA A 11 2.51 33.59 28.89
CA ALA A 11 1.55 34.66 28.60
C ALA A 11 0.68 34.31 27.39
N GLU A 12 1.26 33.72 26.33
CA GLU A 12 0.54 33.28 25.14
C GLU A 12 -0.39 32.09 25.42
N ASN A 13 -0.02 31.22 26.38
CA ASN A 13 -0.80 30.05 26.80
C ASN A 13 -1.57 30.26 28.12
N ALA A 14 -1.65 31.48 28.66
CA ALA A 14 -2.27 31.75 29.96
C ALA A 14 -3.78 31.42 29.99
N ARG A 15 -4.49 31.64 28.87
CA ARG A 15 -5.92 31.30 28.73
C ARG A 15 -6.17 29.79 28.72
N PRO A 16 -5.51 28.97 27.87
CA PRO A 16 -5.71 27.52 27.90
C PRO A 16 -5.24 26.90 29.22
N PHE A 17 -4.15 27.40 29.83
CA PHE A 17 -3.75 26.96 31.18
C PHE A 17 -4.78 27.33 32.25
N GLY A 18 -5.32 28.55 32.21
CA GLY A 18 -6.36 28.99 33.14
C GLY A 18 -7.64 28.16 33.02
N ILE A 19 -8.06 27.83 31.80
CA ILE A 19 -9.21 26.96 31.52
C ILE A 19 -8.92 25.53 32.00
N ALA A 20 -7.72 24.99 31.75
CA ALA A 20 -7.33 23.66 32.19
C ALA A 20 -7.28 23.55 33.73
N VAL A 21 -6.75 24.56 34.41
CA VAL A 21 -6.73 24.63 35.88
C VAL A 21 -8.14 24.78 36.43
N PHE A 22 -9.00 25.60 35.82
CA PHE A 22 -10.39 25.74 36.23
C PHE A 22 -11.18 24.42 36.04
N LEU A 23 -10.99 23.72 34.91
CA LEU A 23 -11.56 22.39 34.66
C LEU A 23 -11.04 21.34 35.63
N ALA A 24 -9.73 21.32 35.90
CA ALA A 24 -9.15 20.41 36.89
C ALA A 24 -9.67 20.69 38.30
N CYS A 25 -9.81 21.96 38.70
CA CYS A 25 -10.37 22.35 39.98
C CYS A 25 -11.86 22.02 40.09
N THR A 26 -12.65 22.24 39.05
CA THR A 26 -14.08 21.90 39.02
C THR A 26 -14.32 20.40 38.99
N ILE A 27 -13.52 19.62 38.26
CA ILE A 27 -13.52 18.15 38.28
C ILE A 27 -13.11 17.64 39.67
N ALA A 28 -12.08 18.22 40.29
CA ALA A 28 -11.67 17.86 41.65
C ALA A 28 -12.75 18.18 42.70
N LEU A 29 -13.49 19.27 42.51
CA LEU A 29 -14.64 19.65 43.36
C LEU A 29 -15.83 18.71 43.15
N LEU A 30 -16.13 18.33 41.91
CA LEU A 30 -17.17 17.37 41.55
C LEU A 30 -16.86 15.97 42.06
N LEU A 31 -15.60 15.52 41.99
CA LEU A 31 -15.11 14.25 42.53
C LEU A 31 -15.25 14.14 44.06
N ARG A 32 -15.43 15.27 44.76
CA ARG A 32 -15.62 15.33 46.21
C ARG A 32 -17.09 15.22 46.65
N THR A 33 -18.03 15.21 45.71
CA THR A 33 -19.47 15.14 45.98
C THR A 33 -19.94 13.73 46.39
N ARG A 34 -21.08 13.63 47.09
CA ARG A 34 -21.69 12.33 47.47
C ARG A 34 -22.02 11.45 46.26
N VAL A 35 -22.28 12.06 45.11
CA VAL A 35 -22.55 11.37 43.84
C VAL A 35 -21.26 10.73 43.31
N ALA A 36 -20.14 11.45 43.33
CA ALA A 36 -18.85 10.91 42.94
C ALA A 36 -18.37 9.77 43.87
N ARG A 37 -18.66 9.82 45.18
CA ARG A 37 -18.39 8.67 46.07
C ARG A 37 -19.23 7.45 45.71
N ARG A 38 -20.51 7.60 45.39
CA ARG A 38 -21.37 6.48 44.92
C ARG A 38 -20.90 5.93 43.58
N ILE A 39 -20.50 6.80 42.66
CA ILE A 39 -19.95 6.40 41.36
C ILE A 39 -18.61 5.70 41.57
N ARG A 40 -17.74 6.18 42.48
CA ARG A 40 -16.46 5.55 42.78
C ARG A 40 -16.63 4.18 43.43
N THR A 41 -17.55 4.02 44.37
CA THR A 41 -17.84 2.70 44.97
C THR A 41 -18.48 1.76 43.95
N ALA A 42 -19.37 2.26 43.08
CA ALA A 42 -19.95 1.47 42.00
C ALA A 42 -18.90 1.07 40.94
N ILE A 43 -17.96 1.96 40.61
CA ILE A 43 -16.83 1.70 39.70
C ILE A 43 -15.83 0.75 40.35
N GLU A 44 -15.48 0.92 41.64
CA GLU A 44 -14.64 -0.04 42.37
C GLU A 44 -15.29 -1.44 42.37
N GLU A 45 -16.58 -1.56 42.67
CA GLU A 45 -17.30 -2.84 42.64
C GLU A 45 -17.39 -3.45 41.23
N THR A 46 -17.59 -2.66 40.17
CA THR A 46 -17.63 -3.20 38.79
C THR A 46 -16.25 -3.54 38.23
N VAL A 47 -15.21 -2.76 38.58
CA VAL A 47 -13.81 -3.01 38.16
C VAL A 47 -13.23 -4.23 38.86
N PHE A 48 -13.52 -4.43 40.15
CA PHE A 48 -12.96 -5.55 40.92
C PHE A 48 -13.76 -6.86 40.81
N SER A 49 -15.04 -6.84 40.41
CA SER A 49 -15.83 -8.06 40.22
C SER A 49 -15.73 -8.66 38.80
N ASN A 50 -15.57 -7.82 37.77
CA ASN A 50 -15.40 -8.23 36.37
C ASN A 50 -14.46 -7.27 35.63
N TRP A 51 -13.15 -7.38 35.89
CA TRP A 51 -12.12 -6.48 35.32
C TRP A 51 -12.14 -6.41 33.78
N ARG A 52 -12.52 -7.50 33.09
CA ARG A 52 -12.64 -7.55 31.63
C ARG A 52 -13.72 -6.58 31.10
N LEU A 53 -14.82 -6.46 31.83
CA LEU A 53 -15.94 -5.60 31.48
C LEU A 53 -15.58 -4.13 31.68
N ALA A 54 -14.94 -3.81 32.80
CA ALA A 54 -14.45 -2.48 33.06
C ALA A 54 -13.38 -2.05 32.04
N LEU A 55 -12.51 -2.97 31.63
CA LEU A 55 -11.49 -2.70 30.61
C LEU A 55 -12.11 -2.43 29.24
N LEU A 56 -13.06 -3.26 28.77
CA LEU A 56 -13.74 -3.07 27.48
C LEU A 56 -14.62 -1.82 27.44
N GLY A 57 -15.29 -1.48 28.54
CA GLY A 57 -16.05 -0.23 28.65
C GLY A 57 -15.14 1.00 28.70
N ALA A 58 -14.02 0.92 29.44
CA ALA A 58 -13.05 2.01 29.51
C ALA A 58 -12.34 2.23 28.17
N THR A 59 -12.00 1.17 27.42
CA THR A 59 -11.41 1.32 26.08
C THR A 59 -12.38 1.97 25.11
N GLY A 60 -13.67 1.64 25.16
CA GLY A 60 -14.70 2.30 24.34
C GLY A 60 -14.81 3.80 24.62
N ILE A 61 -14.78 4.20 25.90
CA ILE A 61 -14.82 5.61 26.29
C ILE A 61 -13.55 6.36 25.84
N VAL A 62 -12.37 5.76 26.03
CA VAL A 62 -11.09 6.36 25.62
C VAL A 62 -11.01 6.50 24.10
N LEU A 63 -11.45 5.49 23.35
CA LEU A 63 -11.49 5.52 21.89
C LEU A 63 -12.50 6.55 21.37
N SER A 64 -13.70 6.64 21.97
CA SER A 64 -14.66 7.71 21.62
C SER A 64 -14.15 9.11 21.96
N ALA A 65 -13.35 9.28 23.02
CA ALA A 65 -12.72 10.56 23.33
C ALA A 65 -11.61 10.90 22.31
N ALA A 66 -10.81 9.92 21.90
CA ALA A 66 -9.76 10.09 20.89
C ALA A 66 -10.34 10.37 19.50
N ALA A 67 -11.37 9.61 19.08
CA ALA A 67 -12.14 9.88 17.86
C ALA A 67 -12.78 11.26 17.93
N GLY A 68 -13.46 11.54 19.05
CA GLY A 68 -14.12 12.81 19.30
C GLY A 68 -13.16 14.01 19.22
N TRP A 69 -11.93 13.89 19.71
CA TRP A 69 -10.94 14.95 19.55
C TRP A 69 -10.67 15.29 18.07
N ARG A 70 -10.50 14.25 17.23
CA ARG A 70 -10.23 14.39 15.79
C ARG A 70 -11.44 14.90 15.02
N THR A 71 -12.62 14.38 15.32
CA THR A 71 -13.88 14.86 14.74
C THR A 71 -14.15 16.32 15.14
N TRP A 72 -13.84 16.70 16.38
CA TRP A 72 -13.98 18.09 16.85
C TRP A 72 -13.04 19.05 16.12
N GLU A 73 -11.78 18.68 15.94
CA GLU A 73 -10.80 19.48 15.20
C GLU A 73 -11.23 19.71 13.75
N GLY A 74 -11.68 18.67 13.06
CA GLY A 74 -12.18 18.79 11.68
C GLY A 74 -13.47 19.62 11.57
N MET A 75 -14.38 19.50 12.53
CA MET A 75 -15.60 20.30 12.55
C MET A 75 -15.37 21.75 12.96
N TYR A 76 -14.38 22.00 13.83
CA TYR A 76 -13.90 23.35 14.14
C TYR A 76 -13.27 24.01 12.91
N ASN A 77 -12.46 23.27 12.14
CA ASN A 77 -11.92 23.76 10.87
C ASN A 77 -13.03 24.12 9.86
N PHE A 78 -14.20 23.48 9.94
CA PHE A 78 -15.32 23.74 9.05
C PHE A 78 -16.21 24.91 9.50
N THR A 79 -16.54 24.99 10.79
CA THR A 79 -17.51 25.97 11.30
C THR A 79 -16.86 27.26 11.83
N GLY A 80 -15.59 27.21 12.22
CA GLY A 80 -14.91 28.30 12.93
C GLY A 80 -15.39 28.54 14.37
N GLU A 81 -16.41 27.79 14.84
CA GLU A 81 -17.00 27.93 16.17
C GLU A 81 -16.65 26.74 17.06
N PRO A 82 -15.84 26.92 18.13
CA PRO A 82 -15.31 25.80 18.91
C PRO A 82 -16.38 25.13 19.77
N LEU A 83 -17.37 25.88 20.26
CA LEU A 83 -18.40 25.40 21.19
C LEU A 83 -19.50 24.62 20.47
N LEU A 84 -19.96 25.12 19.32
CA LEU A 84 -20.91 24.41 18.46
C LEU A 84 -20.32 23.10 17.96
N SER A 85 -19.07 23.13 17.47
CA SER A 85 -18.34 21.93 17.07
C SER A 85 -18.24 20.91 18.20
N GLY A 86 -17.90 21.35 19.42
CA GLY A 86 -17.79 20.44 20.56
C GLY A 86 -19.11 19.75 20.91
N MET A 87 -20.23 20.48 20.89
CA MET A 87 -21.56 19.92 21.18
C MET A 87 -22.00 18.90 20.13
N VAL A 88 -21.79 19.19 18.84
CA VAL A 88 -22.16 18.27 17.76
C VAL A 88 -21.29 17.01 17.81
N THR A 89 -19.98 17.14 18.05
CA THR A 89 -19.09 15.98 18.18
C THR A 89 -19.45 15.09 19.37
N PHE A 90 -19.79 15.69 20.52
CA PHE A 90 -20.27 14.94 21.68
C PHE A 90 -21.56 14.17 21.37
N GLY A 91 -22.49 14.79 20.64
CA GLY A 91 -23.71 14.13 20.17
C GLY A 91 -23.42 12.93 19.26
N ILE A 92 -22.57 13.10 18.26
CA ILE A 92 -22.20 12.05 17.30
C ILE A 92 -21.53 10.87 18.02
N GLN A 93 -20.50 11.14 18.83
CA GLN A 93 -19.75 10.10 19.54
C GLN A 93 -20.59 9.38 20.59
N GLY A 94 -21.43 10.12 21.32
CA GLY A 94 -22.34 9.56 22.32
C GLY A 94 -23.39 8.63 21.69
N ILE A 95 -24.03 9.06 20.60
CA ILE A 95 -25.00 8.21 19.88
C ILE A 95 -24.28 6.98 19.30
N MET A 96 -23.11 7.16 18.69
CA MET A 96 -22.36 6.07 18.07
C MET A 96 -22.00 4.96 19.08
N LEU A 97 -21.52 5.33 20.27
CA LEU A 97 -21.20 4.37 21.33
C LEU A 97 -22.45 3.63 21.84
N ILE A 98 -23.55 4.35 22.08
CA ILE A 98 -24.82 3.76 22.55
C ILE A 98 -25.38 2.79 21.52
N VAL A 99 -25.37 3.18 20.25
CA VAL A 99 -25.89 2.35 19.16
C VAL A 99 -25.03 1.13 18.93
N ALA A 100 -23.70 1.25 18.99
CA ALA A 100 -22.79 0.10 18.91
C ALA A 100 -23.09 -0.93 20.02
N TRP A 101 -23.36 -0.46 21.23
CA TRP A 101 -23.79 -1.32 22.34
C TRP A 101 -25.13 -2.00 22.07
N LEU A 102 -26.15 -1.26 21.63
CA LEU A 102 -27.48 -1.79 21.34
C LEU A 102 -27.45 -2.81 20.19
N ILE A 103 -26.63 -2.56 19.17
CA ILE A 103 -26.38 -3.52 18.09
C ILE A 103 -25.80 -4.81 18.68
N GLY A 104 -24.81 -4.71 19.59
CA GLY A 104 -24.24 -5.88 20.26
C GLY A 104 -25.24 -6.70 21.08
N GLU A 105 -26.11 -6.05 21.85
CA GLU A 105 -27.18 -6.73 22.59
C GLU A 105 -28.16 -7.47 21.64
N SER A 106 -28.40 -6.87 20.47
CA SER A 106 -29.31 -7.43 19.47
C SER A 106 -28.76 -8.68 18.77
N PHE A 107 -27.44 -8.77 18.56
CA PHE A 107 -26.79 -9.99 18.07
C PHE A 107 -26.81 -11.11 19.10
N ALA A 108 -26.54 -10.77 20.36
CA ALA A 108 -26.54 -11.74 21.45
C ALA A 108 -27.92 -12.39 21.66
N THR A 109 -29.00 -11.63 21.53
CA THR A 109 -30.38 -12.12 21.70
C THR A 109 -30.93 -12.83 20.46
N GLY A 110 -30.45 -12.47 19.26
CA GLY A 110 -30.92 -13.03 17.99
C GLY A 110 -30.44 -14.46 17.70
N MET A 111 -29.26 -14.85 18.20
CA MET A 111 -28.63 -16.14 17.89
C MET A 111 -29.31 -17.36 18.54
N ASN A 112 -30.02 -17.19 19.66
CA ASN A 112 -30.61 -18.31 20.43
C ASN A 112 -32.08 -18.60 20.14
N SER A 113 -32.67 -17.93 19.14
CA SER A 113 -34.08 -18.10 18.78
C SER A 113 -34.27 -19.28 17.81
N ARG A 114 -34.82 -20.42 18.29
CA ARG A 114 -35.21 -21.53 17.39
C ARG A 114 -36.52 -21.21 16.66
N ALA A 115 -36.55 -21.46 15.34
CA ALA A 115 -37.78 -21.39 14.55
C ALA A 115 -38.72 -22.55 14.91
N ARG A 116 -40.03 -22.27 14.97
CA ARG A 116 -41.07 -23.27 15.21
C ARG A 116 -41.07 -24.30 14.07
N PRO A 117 -41.01 -25.62 14.33
CA PRO A 117 -41.15 -26.59 13.25
C PRO A 117 -42.58 -26.47 12.69
N GLY A 118 -42.70 -26.08 11.42
CA GLY A 118 -43.97 -26.02 10.70
C GLY A 118 -44.38 -24.68 10.07
N GLN A 119 -43.62 -23.58 10.25
CA GLN A 119 -43.94 -22.30 9.59
C GLN A 119 -42.69 -21.57 9.11
N SER A 120 -42.18 -21.95 7.94
CA SER A 120 -41.60 -21.02 6.95
C SER A 120 -41.15 -21.75 5.68
N SER A 121 -42.03 -21.87 4.69
CA SER A 121 -41.61 -21.72 3.29
C SER A 121 -42.40 -20.54 2.73
N LEU A 122 -41.74 -19.40 2.58
CA LEU A 122 -42.32 -18.22 1.94
C LEU A 122 -42.32 -18.32 0.40
N VAL A 123 -42.02 -19.49 -0.15
CA VAL A 123 -42.15 -19.79 -1.58
C VAL A 123 -42.78 -21.18 -1.69
N SER A 124 -43.95 -21.26 -2.33
CA SER A 124 -44.58 -22.54 -2.65
C SER A 124 -43.64 -23.35 -3.53
N ALA A 125 -43.44 -24.64 -3.22
CA ALA A 125 -42.58 -25.57 -3.96
C ALA A 125 -42.89 -25.66 -5.47
N ALA A 126 -44.05 -25.16 -5.92
CA ALA A 126 -44.45 -25.10 -7.32
C ALA A 126 -43.85 -23.93 -8.13
N ALA A 127 -43.37 -22.86 -7.48
CA ALA A 127 -42.88 -21.65 -8.18
C ALA A 127 -41.35 -21.64 -8.42
N GLN A 128 -40.62 -22.53 -7.74
CA GLN A 128 -39.17 -22.63 -7.77
C GLN A 128 -38.57 -23.02 -9.15
N PRO A 129 -39.19 -23.90 -9.97
CA PRO A 129 -38.66 -24.22 -11.29
C PRO A 129 -38.88 -23.08 -12.31
N TRP A 130 -39.94 -22.30 -12.16
CA TRP A 130 -40.23 -21.18 -13.07
C TRP A 130 -39.26 -20.01 -12.91
N ILE A 131 -38.88 -19.71 -11.66
CA ILE A 131 -37.90 -18.66 -11.35
C ILE A 131 -36.51 -19.09 -11.84
N GLY A 132 -36.12 -20.36 -11.65
CA GLY A 132 -34.86 -20.89 -12.17
C GLY A 132 -34.78 -20.89 -13.69
N SER A 133 -35.87 -21.24 -14.38
CA SER A 133 -35.94 -21.25 -15.84
C SER A 133 -35.90 -19.83 -16.44
N PHE A 134 -36.54 -18.85 -15.78
CA PHE A 134 -36.50 -17.45 -16.20
C PHE A 134 -35.10 -16.84 -16.04
N ILE A 135 -34.39 -17.17 -14.96
CA ILE A 135 -32.99 -16.75 -14.73
C ILE A 135 -32.04 -17.40 -15.74
N GLY A 136 -32.23 -18.69 -16.05
CA GLY A 136 -31.43 -19.41 -17.04
C GLY A 136 -31.58 -18.85 -18.46
N LEU A 137 -32.81 -18.51 -18.87
CA LEU A 137 -33.08 -17.89 -20.17
C LEU A 137 -32.39 -16.52 -20.30
N LEU A 138 -32.38 -15.73 -19.22
CA LEU A 138 -31.77 -14.41 -19.20
C LEU A 138 -30.23 -14.48 -19.24
N LEU A 139 -29.64 -15.46 -18.56
CA LEU A 139 -28.20 -15.74 -18.64
C LEU A 139 -27.76 -16.17 -20.04
N PHE A 140 -28.57 -17.00 -20.71
CA PHE A 140 -28.31 -17.42 -22.09
C PHE A 140 -28.33 -16.24 -23.06
N ILE A 141 -29.31 -15.34 -22.95
CA ILE A 141 -29.40 -14.13 -23.78
C ILE A 141 -28.17 -13.22 -23.56
N THR A 142 -27.73 -13.07 -22.31
CA THR A 142 -26.59 -12.23 -21.97
C THR A 142 -25.27 -12.82 -22.49
N GLY A 143 -25.07 -14.13 -22.35
CA GLY A 143 -23.91 -14.83 -22.92
C GLY A 143 -23.89 -14.81 -24.45
N PHE A 144 -25.06 -14.89 -25.09
CA PHE A 144 -25.20 -14.82 -26.55
C PHE A 144 -24.84 -13.44 -27.12
N VAL A 145 -25.20 -12.36 -26.42
CA VAL A 145 -24.81 -10.98 -26.80
C VAL A 145 -23.30 -10.77 -26.65
N LEU A 146 -22.69 -11.27 -25.58
CA LEU A 146 -21.24 -11.22 -25.38
C LEU A 146 -20.48 -12.03 -26.45
N PHE A 147 -21.01 -13.19 -26.85
CA PHE A 147 -20.45 -14.00 -27.92
C PHE A 147 -20.48 -13.27 -29.28
N LEU A 148 -21.58 -12.58 -29.61
CA LEU A 148 -21.69 -11.80 -30.84
C LEU A 148 -20.74 -10.59 -30.88
N GLN A 149 -20.44 -9.98 -29.72
CA GLN A 149 -19.43 -8.91 -29.63
C GLN A 149 -18.00 -9.45 -29.79
N TRP A 150 -17.73 -10.65 -29.29
CA TRP A 150 -16.40 -11.28 -29.39
C TRP A 150 -16.10 -11.82 -30.79
N SER A 151 -17.11 -12.24 -31.57
CA SER A 151 -16.95 -12.80 -32.92
C SER A 151 -17.02 -11.80 -34.07
N GLY A 152 -17.02 -10.49 -33.81
CA GLY A 152 -17.10 -9.46 -34.86
C GLY A 152 -15.79 -9.31 -35.65
N PRO A 153 -15.78 -9.49 -37.00
CA PRO A 153 -14.55 -9.49 -37.78
C PRO A 153 -13.96 -8.08 -37.99
N THR A 154 -12.64 -7.98 -37.80
CA THR A 154 -11.80 -6.83 -38.14
C THR A 154 -11.66 -6.64 -39.65
N GLY A 155 -12.17 -5.53 -40.18
CA GLY A 155 -11.75 -4.94 -41.47
C GLY A 155 -12.77 -4.98 -42.62
N GLY A 156 -13.02 -3.82 -43.24
CA GLY A 156 -13.57 -3.72 -44.61
C GLY A 156 -14.83 -2.87 -44.80
N ASN A 157 -14.63 -1.63 -45.24
CA ASN A 157 -15.56 -0.62 -45.76
C ASN A 157 -16.85 -1.12 -46.49
N ARG A 158 -18.05 -0.71 -46.02
CA ARG A 158 -19.15 -0.01 -46.76
C ARG A 158 -20.52 -0.14 -46.06
N GLY A 159 -21.22 0.99 -45.96
CA GLY A 159 -22.68 1.05 -46.19
C GLY A 159 -23.58 1.35 -44.99
N GLY A 160 -23.80 2.63 -44.74
CA GLY A 160 -24.90 3.29 -44.01
C GLY A 160 -25.94 2.46 -43.26
N VAL A 161 -25.91 2.59 -41.92
CA VAL A 161 -27.10 2.74 -41.08
C VAL A 161 -26.74 3.77 -40.00
N GLU A 162 -27.58 4.80 -39.87
CA GLU A 162 -27.46 5.92 -38.93
C GLU A 162 -27.48 5.47 -37.45
N ASP A 163 -26.63 6.12 -36.66
CA ASP A 163 -26.70 6.39 -35.22
C ASP A 163 -27.54 5.45 -34.34
N ILE A 164 -26.95 4.31 -33.95
CA ILE A 164 -27.26 3.69 -32.67
C ILE A 164 -25.95 3.58 -31.90
N ASN A 165 -25.79 4.44 -30.89
CA ASN A 165 -24.60 4.53 -30.07
C ASN A 165 -24.57 3.36 -29.07
N TRP A 166 -23.97 2.23 -29.46
CA TRP A 166 -23.93 0.96 -28.72
C TRP A 166 -23.09 0.98 -27.43
N SER A 167 -22.29 2.03 -27.19
CA SER A 167 -21.43 2.14 -26.01
C SER A 167 -22.19 2.55 -24.73
N ALA A 168 -23.20 3.42 -24.84
CA ALA A 168 -23.95 3.92 -23.67
C ALA A 168 -24.99 2.92 -23.10
N THR A 169 -25.45 1.99 -23.94
CA THR A 169 -26.41 0.94 -23.55
C THR A 169 -25.72 -0.27 -22.93
N SER A 170 -24.44 -0.49 -23.28
CA SER A 170 -23.59 -1.58 -22.80
C SER A 170 -23.34 -1.49 -21.28
N ASP A 171 -22.91 -0.32 -20.78
CA ASP A 171 -22.55 -0.18 -19.36
C ASP A 171 -23.75 -0.30 -18.41
N LYS A 172 -24.93 0.16 -18.84
CA LYS A 172 -26.16 0.05 -18.03
C LYS A 172 -26.73 -1.36 -18.01
N LEU A 173 -26.60 -2.11 -19.11
CA LEU A 173 -27.00 -3.52 -19.18
C LEU A 173 -26.02 -4.43 -18.41
N LEU A 174 -24.72 -4.11 -18.41
CA LEU A 174 -23.72 -4.82 -17.61
C LEU A 174 -23.92 -4.61 -16.10
N MET A 175 -24.23 -3.39 -15.65
CA MET A 175 -24.58 -3.15 -14.24
C MET A 175 -25.88 -3.86 -13.84
N PHE A 176 -26.88 -3.89 -14.72
CA PHE A 176 -28.14 -4.59 -14.44
C PHE A 176 -27.94 -6.11 -14.43
N GLY A 177 -27.14 -6.64 -15.36
CA GLY A 177 -26.75 -8.04 -15.43
C GLY A 177 -25.93 -8.49 -14.23
N ALA A 178 -24.95 -7.69 -13.79
CA ALA A 178 -24.13 -7.96 -12.60
C ALA A 178 -24.97 -7.90 -11.30
N GLY A 179 -25.90 -6.94 -11.20
CA GLY A 179 -26.84 -6.85 -10.08
C GLY A 179 -27.77 -8.07 -9.99
N LEU A 180 -28.24 -8.57 -11.13
CA LEU A 180 -29.07 -9.78 -11.22
C LEU A 180 -28.26 -11.05 -10.94
N LEU A 181 -27.00 -11.11 -11.37
CA LEU A 181 -26.09 -12.22 -11.08
C LEU A 181 -25.80 -12.31 -9.58
N LEU A 182 -25.54 -11.19 -8.92
CA LEU A 182 -25.38 -11.12 -7.46
C LEU A 182 -26.65 -11.55 -6.72
N PHE A 183 -27.83 -11.15 -7.21
CA PHE A 183 -29.11 -11.55 -6.62
C PHE A 183 -29.42 -13.04 -6.83
N ALA A 184 -29.11 -13.59 -8.00
CA ALA A 184 -29.27 -15.02 -8.31
C ALA A 184 -28.27 -15.89 -7.51
N LEU A 185 -27.03 -15.43 -7.38
CA LEU A 185 -26.01 -16.08 -6.56
C LEU A 185 -26.42 -16.07 -5.08
N PHE A 186 -26.98 -14.95 -4.60
CA PHE A 186 -27.52 -14.82 -3.24
C PHE A 186 -28.72 -15.75 -2.99
N ALA A 187 -29.63 -15.87 -3.96
CA ALA A 187 -30.80 -16.75 -3.86
C ALA A 187 -30.44 -18.25 -3.89
N LEU A 188 -29.44 -18.64 -4.69
CA LEU A 188 -28.91 -20.01 -4.73
C LEU A 188 -28.11 -20.37 -3.47
N TYR A 189 -27.35 -19.42 -2.91
CA TYR A 189 -26.62 -19.61 -1.67
C TYR A 189 -27.53 -19.67 -0.43
N ALA A 190 -28.64 -18.93 -0.40
CA ALA A 190 -29.58 -18.94 0.72
C ALA A 190 -30.29 -20.30 0.94
N ALA A 191 -30.21 -21.21 -0.03
CA ALA A 191 -30.83 -22.54 0.01
C ALA A 191 -29.95 -23.65 0.59
N SER A 192 -28.65 -23.42 0.82
CA SER A 192 -27.75 -24.43 1.40
C SER A 192 -27.71 -24.37 2.94
N ASP A 193 -27.62 -25.52 3.61
CA ASP A 193 -27.61 -25.63 5.08
C ASP A 193 -26.37 -24.96 5.72
N LEU A 194 -25.36 -24.61 4.93
CA LEU A 194 -24.20 -23.80 5.33
C LEU A 194 -24.58 -22.36 5.73
N VAL A 195 -25.72 -21.86 5.23
CA VAL A 195 -26.12 -20.45 5.35
C VAL A 195 -27.19 -20.24 6.42
N ARG A 196 -27.78 -21.27 7.04
CA ARG A 196 -28.73 -21.07 8.16
C ARG A 196 -28.23 -20.14 9.28
N PRO A 197 -26.97 -20.22 9.76
CA PRO A 197 -26.45 -19.24 10.71
C PRO A 197 -26.27 -17.84 10.09
N TYR A 198 -25.89 -17.73 8.82
CA TYR A 198 -25.74 -16.45 8.12
C TYR A 198 -27.10 -15.78 7.79
N VAL A 199 -28.15 -16.53 7.44
CA VAL A 199 -29.52 -16.03 7.28
C VAL A 199 -30.07 -15.54 8.62
N GLN A 200 -29.69 -16.17 9.74
CA GLN A 200 -30.04 -15.67 11.08
C GLN A 200 -29.34 -14.34 11.38
N VAL A 201 -28.04 -14.21 11.09
CA VAL A 201 -27.27 -12.95 11.20
C VAL A 201 -27.89 -11.85 10.34
N VAL A 202 -28.20 -12.14 9.07
CA VAL A 202 -28.86 -11.19 8.15
C VAL A 202 -30.25 -10.80 8.63
N ARG A 203 -31.03 -11.74 9.19
CA ARG A 203 -32.36 -11.45 9.75
C ARG A 203 -32.28 -10.53 10.96
N VAL A 204 -31.29 -10.71 11.84
CA VAL A 204 -31.03 -9.82 12.97
C VAL A 204 -30.64 -8.42 12.49
N VAL A 205 -29.75 -8.33 11.48
CA VAL A 205 -29.36 -7.06 10.86
C VAL A 205 -30.57 -6.34 10.24
N ILE A 206 -31.43 -7.04 9.49
CA ILE A 206 -32.62 -6.44 8.85
C ILE A 206 -33.62 -5.96 9.91
N ARG A 207 -33.87 -6.75 10.95
CA ARG A 207 -34.82 -6.40 12.03
C ARG A 207 -34.36 -5.15 12.81
N ASN A 208 -33.05 -4.95 12.92
CA ASN A 208 -32.43 -3.81 13.59
C ASN A 208 -31.81 -2.81 12.61
N SER A 209 -32.28 -2.79 11.36
CA SER A 209 -31.73 -1.95 10.29
C SER A 209 -31.71 -0.47 10.64
N MET A 210 -32.69 0.01 11.42
CA MET A 210 -32.71 1.39 11.90
C MET A 210 -31.51 1.74 12.79
N LEU A 211 -31.08 0.83 13.66
CA LEU A 211 -29.87 1.02 14.49
C LEU A 211 -28.62 1.05 13.62
N TRP A 212 -28.54 0.17 12.61
CA TRP A 212 -27.44 0.15 11.65
C TRP A 212 -27.35 1.41 10.80
N VAL A 213 -28.48 1.92 10.30
CA VAL A 213 -28.53 3.18 9.55
C VAL A 213 -28.10 4.34 10.44
N MET A 214 -28.57 4.40 11.68
CA MET A 214 -28.18 5.44 12.63
C MET A 214 -26.68 5.38 12.96
N PHE A 215 -26.14 4.17 13.14
CA PHE A 215 -24.71 3.95 13.36
C PHE A 215 -23.87 4.40 12.16
N LEU A 216 -24.21 3.92 10.95
CA LEU A 216 -23.48 4.24 9.72
C LEU A 216 -23.57 5.73 9.38
N ALA A 217 -24.71 6.39 9.64
CA ALA A 217 -24.84 7.83 9.48
C ALA A 217 -23.90 8.60 10.43
N CYS A 218 -23.89 8.23 11.72
CA CYS A 218 -23.01 8.86 12.71
C CYS A 218 -21.52 8.59 12.39
N MET A 219 -21.18 7.36 12.01
CA MET A 219 -19.84 6.97 11.58
C MET A 219 -19.41 7.74 10.34
N ALA A 220 -20.25 7.86 9.31
CA ALA A 220 -19.93 8.62 8.10
C ALA A 220 -19.65 10.09 8.42
N THR A 221 -20.47 10.73 9.26
CA THR A 221 -20.19 12.10 9.71
C THR A 221 -18.91 12.20 10.54
N SER A 222 -18.64 11.23 11.43
CA SER A 222 -17.44 11.21 12.26
C SER A 222 -16.17 11.03 11.41
N VAL A 223 -16.17 10.08 10.49
CA VAL A 223 -15.08 9.82 9.52
C VAL A 223 -14.85 11.03 8.63
N PHE A 224 -15.92 11.66 8.12
CA PHE A 224 -15.82 12.82 7.24
C PHE A 224 -15.05 13.98 7.90
N PHE A 225 -15.38 14.34 9.14
CA PHE A 225 -14.69 15.42 9.84
C PHE A 225 -13.32 15.00 10.39
N SER A 226 -13.19 13.79 10.95
CA SER A 226 -11.90 13.32 11.45
C SER A 226 -10.86 13.13 10.33
N PHE A 227 -11.29 12.81 9.11
CA PHE A 227 -10.43 12.72 7.92
C PHE A 227 -9.66 14.02 7.65
N ASP A 228 -10.32 15.20 7.67
CA ASP A 228 -9.64 16.48 7.46
C ASP A 228 -8.57 16.76 8.52
N SER A 229 -8.87 16.44 9.79
CA SER A 229 -7.90 16.55 10.89
C SER A 229 -6.69 15.63 10.69
N PHE A 230 -6.90 14.37 10.32
CA PHE A 230 -5.81 13.43 10.06
C PHE A 230 -4.98 13.81 8.84
N PHE A 231 -5.63 14.20 7.75
CA PHE A 231 -4.96 14.68 6.55
C PHE A 231 -4.10 15.91 6.87
N THR A 232 -4.63 16.81 7.68
CA THR A 232 -3.89 17.98 8.16
C THR A 232 -2.68 17.65 9.01
N ALA A 233 -2.82 16.71 9.96
CA ALA A 233 -1.73 16.31 10.82
C ALA A 233 -0.60 15.58 10.05
N ILE A 234 -0.94 14.88 8.97
CA ILE A 234 0.02 14.14 8.14
C ILE A 234 0.72 15.05 7.12
N PHE A 235 0.07 16.12 6.65
CA PHE A 235 0.59 16.99 5.59
C PHE A 235 0.99 18.40 6.12
N PRO A 236 2.28 18.65 6.45
CA PRO A 236 2.74 19.97 6.86
C PRO A 236 2.64 21.00 5.72
N PRO A 237 2.39 22.29 6.03
CA PRO A 237 2.09 23.32 5.03
C PRO A 237 3.21 23.53 3.99
N SER A 238 4.48 23.28 4.35
CA SER A 238 5.63 23.42 3.44
C SER A 238 5.67 22.38 2.32
N GLU A 239 5.21 21.15 2.58
CA GLU A 239 5.19 20.09 1.57
C GLU A 239 4.01 20.25 0.60
N ARG A 240 2.91 20.87 1.05
CA ARG A 240 1.77 21.23 0.19
C ARG A 240 2.17 22.22 -0.89
N VAL A 241 2.93 23.26 -0.54
CA VAL A 241 3.40 24.28 -1.50
C VAL A 241 4.31 23.63 -2.55
N ARG A 242 5.26 22.78 -2.13
CA ARG A 242 6.16 22.10 -3.06
C ARG A 242 5.45 21.08 -3.96
N ALA A 243 4.49 20.34 -3.42
CA ALA A 243 3.68 19.41 -4.21
C ALA A 243 2.74 20.15 -5.17
N ALA A 244 2.19 21.30 -4.76
CA ALA A 244 1.39 22.17 -5.61
C ALA A 244 2.21 22.79 -6.74
N GLU A 245 3.45 23.21 -6.49
CA GLU A 245 4.39 23.66 -7.52
C GLU A 245 4.68 22.58 -8.56
N LEU A 246 5.02 21.36 -8.12
CA LEU A 246 5.27 20.22 -9.03
C LEU A 246 4.03 19.82 -9.83
N ARG A 247 2.84 19.83 -9.20
CA ARG A 247 1.57 19.56 -9.89
C ARG A 247 1.29 20.64 -10.95
N ALA A 248 1.50 21.91 -10.61
CA ALA A 248 1.29 23.02 -11.53
C ALA A 248 2.26 23.00 -12.71
N GLN A 249 3.52 22.60 -12.49
CA GLN A 249 4.49 22.40 -13.59
C GLN A 249 3.99 21.33 -14.57
N ASN A 250 3.53 20.18 -14.07
CA ASN A 250 3.00 19.11 -14.92
C ASN A 250 1.72 19.54 -15.65
N GLN A 251 0.80 20.24 -14.97
CA GLN A 251 -0.43 20.74 -15.58
C GLN A 251 -0.17 21.80 -16.65
N VAL A 252 0.72 22.76 -16.39
CA VAL A 252 1.09 23.78 -17.38
C VAL A 252 1.86 23.17 -18.55
N SER A 253 2.71 22.16 -18.32
CA SER A 253 3.31 21.38 -19.40
C SER A 253 2.25 20.74 -20.29
N GLY A 254 1.20 20.14 -19.69
CA GLY A 254 0.06 19.58 -20.42
C GLY A 254 -0.67 20.64 -21.24
N ILE A 255 -0.96 21.81 -20.66
CA ILE A 255 -1.60 22.93 -21.37
C ILE A 255 -0.75 23.40 -22.57
N ILE A 256 0.58 23.46 -22.43
CA ILE A 256 1.48 23.84 -23.53
C ILE A 256 1.41 22.81 -24.66
N THR A 257 1.36 21.53 -24.33
CA THR A 257 1.15 20.45 -25.32
C THR A 257 -0.23 20.52 -25.98
N ASP A 258 -1.29 20.85 -25.23
CA ASP A 258 -2.63 21.05 -25.79
C ASP A 258 -2.66 22.23 -26.77
N ILE A 259 -1.97 23.33 -26.44
CA ILE A 259 -1.80 24.49 -27.34
C ILE A 259 -1.05 24.05 -28.61
N GLU A 260 0.04 23.28 -28.49
CA GLU A 260 0.81 22.77 -29.62
C GLU A 260 -0.06 21.91 -30.55
N GLN A 261 -0.84 20.99 -29.99
CA GLN A 261 -1.78 20.15 -30.75
C GLN A 261 -2.86 20.99 -31.43
N ALA A 262 -3.42 22.00 -30.76
CA ALA A 262 -4.40 22.90 -31.33
C ALA A 262 -3.82 23.72 -32.50
N ILE A 263 -2.60 24.23 -32.37
CA ILE A 263 -1.89 24.92 -33.46
C ILE A 263 -1.68 23.97 -34.65
N ALA A 264 -1.21 22.75 -34.42
CA ALA A 264 -0.95 21.77 -35.47
C ALA A 264 -2.24 21.38 -36.22
N ALA A 265 -3.32 21.09 -35.48
CA ALA A 265 -4.62 20.76 -36.05
C ALA A 265 -5.19 21.94 -36.86
N ARG A 266 -5.10 23.17 -36.32
CA ARG A 266 -5.62 24.36 -37.01
C ARG A 266 -4.79 24.70 -38.25
N ARG A 267 -3.46 24.61 -38.17
CA ARG A 267 -2.56 24.80 -39.32
C ARG A 267 -2.88 23.83 -40.46
N ALA A 268 -3.10 22.56 -40.15
CA ALA A 268 -3.49 21.56 -41.15
C ALA A 268 -4.85 21.90 -41.80
N SER A 269 -5.86 22.28 -40.99
CA SER A 269 -7.18 22.64 -41.50
C SER A 269 -7.17 23.88 -42.40
N LEU A 270 -6.43 24.93 -42.02
CA LEU A 270 -6.33 26.17 -42.79
C LEU A 270 -5.47 25.99 -44.05
N ALA A 271 -4.47 25.12 -44.01
CA ALA A 271 -3.68 24.75 -45.18
C ALA A 271 -4.53 24.01 -46.22
N GLU A 272 -5.36 23.06 -45.79
CA GLU A 272 -6.29 22.35 -46.67
C GLU A 272 -7.34 23.32 -47.25
N GLU A 273 -7.91 24.19 -46.42
CA GLU A 273 -8.88 25.21 -46.84
C GLU A 273 -8.29 26.12 -47.93
N LEU A 274 -7.05 26.61 -47.76
CA LEU A 274 -6.36 27.48 -48.72
C LEU A 274 -6.36 26.89 -50.14
N PHE A 275 -6.00 25.62 -50.30
CA PHE A 275 -5.91 24.98 -51.62
C PHE A 275 -7.27 24.68 -52.26
N THR A 276 -8.36 24.71 -51.48
CA THR A 276 -9.71 24.57 -52.01
C THR A 276 -10.31 25.91 -52.50
N THR A 277 -9.77 27.04 -52.04
CA THR A 277 -10.26 28.39 -52.38
C THR A 277 -10.19 28.69 -53.88
N GLY A 278 -11.13 29.50 -54.36
CA GLY A 278 -11.11 30.01 -55.74
C GLY A 278 -9.90 30.89 -56.06
N ALA A 279 -9.33 31.56 -55.04
CA ALA A 279 -8.15 32.40 -55.17
C ALA A 279 -6.90 31.58 -55.53
N TRP A 280 -6.64 30.49 -54.80
CA TRP A 280 -5.53 29.58 -55.12
C TRP A 280 -5.71 28.93 -56.49
N LYS A 281 -6.90 28.40 -56.80
CA LYS A 281 -7.18 27.75 -58.10
C LYS A 281 -6.99 28.70 -59.28
N GLY A 282 -7.34 29.98 -59.12
CA GLY A 282 -7.11 31.01 -60.12
C GLY A 282 -5.61 31.28 -60.35
N TYR A 283 -4.85 31.42 -59.26
CA TYR A 283 -3.40 31.63 -59.31
C TYR A 283 -2.66 30.41 -59.87
N GLU A 284 -3.02 29.20 -59.43
CA GLU A 284 -2.49 27.95 -59.96
C GLU A 284 -2.72 27.81 -61.47
N GLY A 285 -3.88 28.24 -61.97
CA GLY A 285 -4.15 28.30 -63.41
C GLY A 285 -3.18 29.23 -64.17
N GLN A 286 -2.79 30.36 -63.59
CA GLN A 286 -1.77 31.24 -64.18
C GLN A 286 -0.38 30.57 -64.16
N LEU A 287 -0.03 29.88 -63.07
CA LEU A 287 1.23 29.13 -62.96
C LEU A 287 1.29 27.96 -63.95
N GLU A 288 0.17 27.30 -64.25
CA GLU A 288 0.14 26.27 -65.29
C GLU A 288 0.28 26.85 -66.71
N ASN A 289 -0.29 28.02 -66.96
CA ASN A 289 -0.19 28.69 -68.25
C ASN A 289 1.27 29.08 -68.54
N ILE A 290 2.03 29.53 -67.55
CA ILE A 290 3.46 29.82 -67.72
C ILE A 290 4.28 28.54 -67.91
N THR A 291 4.01 27.45 -67.18
CA THR A 291 4.68 26.16 -67.42
C THR A 291 4.44 25.67 -68.86
N LYS A 292 3.21 25.79 -69.38
CA LYS A 292 2.87 25.43 -70.77
C LYS A 292 3.59 26.31 -71.78
N ALA A 293 3.60 27.63 -71.58
CA ALA A 293 4.27 28.58 -72.47
C ALA A 293 5.80 28.37 -72.49
N ALA A 294 6.41 28.12 -71.32
CA ALA A 294 7.83 27.87 -71.19
C ALA A 294 8.23 26.51 -71.80
N ALA A 295 7.43 25.46 -71.64
CA ALA A 295 7.68 24.15 -72.26
C ALA A 295 7.64 24.22 -73.81
N GLN A 296 6.75 25.04 -74.37
CA GLN A 296 6.68 25.27 -75.83
C GLN A 296 7.89 26.04 -76.38
N SER A 297 8.64 26.74 -75.52
CA SER A 297 9.68 27.69 -75.90
C SER A 297 11.10 27.25 -75.50
N GLN A 298 11.25 26.01 -75.00
CA GLN A 298 12.46 25.49 -74.36
C GLN A 298 13.73 25.64 -75.24
N GLY A 299 13.62 25.33 -76.53
CA GLY A 299 14.77 25.41 -77.45
C GLY A 299 15.21 26.82 -77.84
N VAL A 300 14.39 27.85 -77.57
CA VAL A 300 14.71 29.26 -77.83
C VAL A 300 15.36 29.89 -76.59
N ILE A 301 14.82 29.58 -75.41
CA ILE A 301 15.35 30.02 -74.11
C ILE A 301 16.76 29.47 -73.86
N GLU A 302 17.01 28.21 -74.23
CA GLU A 302 18.32 27.56 -74.06
C GLU A 302 19.43 28.25 -74.86
N ARG A 303 19.15 28.69 -76.09
CA ARG A 303 20.14 29.41 -76.93
C ARG A 303 20.49 30.77 -76.34
N PHE A 304 19.47 31.53 -75.93
CA PHE A 304 19.66 32.87 -75.37
C PHE A 304 20.46 32.84 -74.06
N ILE A 305 20.21 31.85 -73.19
CA ILE A 305 20.91 31.70 -71.91
C ILE A 305 22.36 31.22 -72.13
N ASN A 306 22.58 30.28 -73.05
CA ASN A 306 23.92 29.79 -73.35
C ASN A 306 24.83 30.90 -73.93
N ASP A 307 24.29 31.75 -74.80
CA ASP A 307 25.03 32.89 -75.36
C ASP A 307 25.51 33.87 -74.26
N GLN A 308 24.67 34.16 -73.27
CA GLN A 308 25.05 35.01 -72.14
C GLN A 308 26.11 34.38 -71.21
N ILE A 309 26.07 33.06 -71.02
CA ILE A 309 27.03 32.36 -70.15
C ILE A 309 28.42 32.34 -70.80
N GLU A 310 28.49 32.16 -72.12
CA GLU A 310 29.76 32.14 -72.85
C GLU A 310 30.49 33.49 -72.81
N GLU A 311 29.77 34.60 -72.99
CA GLU A 311 30.36 35.94 -72.96
C GLU A 311 30.94 36.29 -71.58
N ARG A 312 30.24 35.90 -70.50
CA ARG A 312 30.69 36.09 -69.12
C ARG A 312 31.94 35.27 -68.77
N ARG A 313 32.00 34.00 -69.20
CA ARG A 313 33.17 33.13 -68.94
C ARG A 313 34.45 33.66 -69.59
N ARG A 314 34.35 34.31 -70.76
CA ARG A 314 35.49 34.92 -71.44
C ARG A 314 36.06 36.10 -70.63
N ALA A 315 35.20 36.97 -70.10
CA ALA A 315 35.62 38.13 -69.31
C ALA A 315 36.32 37.75 -67.98
N VAL A 316 35.80 36.74 -67.26
CA VAL A 316 36.40 36.27 -66.00
C VAL A 316 37.76 35.61 -66.23
N LYS A 317 37.88 34.78 -67.28
CA LYS A 317 39.14 34.09 -67.60
C LYS A 317 40.28 35.06 -67.89
N GLU A 318 40.01 36.15 -68.62
CA GLU A 318 41.03 37.16 -68.92
C GLU A 318 41.55 37.87 -67.65
N GLN A 319 40.68 38.13 -66.66
CA GLN A 319 41.11 38.73 -65.39
C GLN A 319 41.89 37.73 -64.51
N GLN A 320 41.54 36.45 -64.55
CA GLN A 320 42.25 35.41 -63.80
C GLN A 320 43.70 35.22 -64.28
N GLU A 321 43.95 35.37 -65.58
CA GLU A 321 45.31 35.34 -66.16
C GLU A 321 46.15 36.57 -65.74
N ARG A 322 45.52 37.72 -65.49
CA ARG A 322 46.20 38.92 -64.96
C ARG A 322 46.58 38.77 -63.48
N ILE A 323 45.76 38.10 -62.67
CA ILE A 323 46.07 37.82 -61.27
C ILE A 323 47.26 36.86 -61.17
N SER A 324 47.24 35.76 -61.94
CA SER A 324 48.30 34.75 -61.87
C SER A 324 49.66 35.30 -62.30
N SER A 325 49.69 36.17 -63.32
CA SER A 325 50.91 36.87 -63.75
C SER A 325 51.40 37.91 -62.73
N ALA A 326 50.51 38.68 -62.11
CA ALA A 326 50.87 39.62 -61.04
C ALA A 326 51.39 38.92 -59.78
N GLN A 327 50.76 37.81 -59.37
CA GLN A 327 51.19 37.01 -58.20
C GLN A 327 52.56 36.34 -58.42
N ALA A 328 52.83 35.84 -59.63
CA ALA A 328 54.15 35.30 -59.97
C ALA A 328 55.24 36.39 -59.89
N GLY A 329 54.94 37.62 -60.33
CA GLY A 329 55.83 38.78 -60.19
C GLY A 329 56.09 39.17 -58.73
N GLN A 330 55.07 39.11 -57.87
CA GLN A 330 55.21 39.38 -56.43
C GLN A 330 56.13 38.37 -55.74
N ALA A 331 55.97 37.08 -56.02
CA ALA A 331 56.76 36.03 -55.37
C ALA A 331 58.27 36.19 -55.64
N GLY A 332 58.65 36.58 -56.86
CA GLY A 332 60.05 36.84 -57.22
C GLY A 332 60.65 38.05 -56.47
N LEU A 333 59.90 39.14 -56.38
CA LEU A 333 60.35 40.37 -55.70
C LEU A 333 60.36 40.22 -54.17
N ALA A 334 59.42 39.45 -53.60
CA ALA A 334 59.37 39.15 -52.18
C ALA A 334 60.61 38.36 -51.71
N ASN A 335 61.06 37.37 -52.49
CA ASN A 335 62.28 36.61 -52.19
C ASN A 335 63.55 37.47 -52.30
N ARG A 336 63.56 38.46 -53.20
CA ARG A 336 64.68 39.41 -53.29
C ARG A 336 64.69 40.38 -52.11
N LYS A 337 63.51 40.81 -51.66
CA LYS A 337 63.35 41.66 -50.47
C LYS A 337 63.84 40.96 -49.20
N THR A 338 63.52 39.68 -49.00
CA THR A 338 64.00 38.93 -47.83
C THR A 338 65.53 38.85 -47.82
N SER A 339 66.15 38.50 -48.95
CA SER A 339 67.61 38.46 -49.08
C SER A 339 68.30 39.81 -48.78
N LEU A 340 67.77 40.92 -49.28
CA LEU A 340 68.31 42.26 -48.99
C LEU A 340 68.06 42.70 -47.54
N THR A 341 66.97 42.24 -46.93
CA THR A 341 66.68 42.50 -45.51
C THR A 341 67.68 41.78 -44.60
N ASP A 342 68.02 40.54 -44.94
CA ASP A 342 69.06 39.78 -44.24
C ASP A 342 70.44 40.44 -44.40
N GLU A 343 70.79 40.88 -45.62
CA GLU A 343 72.03 41.64 -45.88
C GLU A 343 72.10 42.94 -45.06
N LYS A 344 71.00 43.70 -44.98
CA LYS A 344 70.89 44.90 -44.14
C LYS A 344 71.13 44.59 -42.67
N SER A 345 70.52 43.52 -42.15
CA SER A 345 70.65 43.14 -40.75
C SER A 345 72.10 42.82 -40.37
N ASN A 346 72.82 42.12 -41.26
CA ASN A 346 74.22 41.77 -41.06
C ASN A 346 75.13 43.02 -41.04
N PHE A 347 74.94 43.95 -41.98
CA PHE A 347 75.71 45.20 -41.98
C PHE A 347 75.34 46.14 -40.84
N ALA A 348 74.07 46.18 -40.42
CA ALA A 348 73.63 46.96 -39.28
C ALA A 348 74.25 46.46 -37.96
N ALA A 349 74.42 45.15 -37.81
CA ALA A 349 75.07 44.55 -36.65
C ALA A 349 76.59 44.84 -36.59
N GLN A 350 77.27 44.90 -37.74
CA GLN A 350 78.71 45.21 -37.81
C GLN A 350 79.03 46.69 -37.59
N ARG A 351 78.10 47.60 -37.92
CA ARG A 351 78.28 49.05 -37.82
C ARG A 351 78.71 49.55 -36.42
N PRO A 352 78.05 49.19 -35.30
CA PRO A 352 78.44 49.70 -33.98
C PRO A 352 79.83 49.23 -33.54
N GLU A 353 80.22 48.00 -33.89
CA GLU A 353 81.55 47.47 -33.60
C GLU A 353 82.64 48.23 -34.37
N LEU A 354 82.43 48.45 -35.67
CA LEU A 354 83.34 49.24 -36.50
C LEU A 354 83.38 50.71 -36.09
N ALA A 355 82.26 51.27 -35.64
CA ALA A 355 82.18 52.64 -35.13
C ALA A 355 82.94 52.79 -33.81
N ALA A 356 82.84 51.80 -32.92
CA ALA A 356 83.61 51.74 -31.69
C ALA A 356 85.12 51.58 -31.96
N ASP A 357 85.51 50.72 -32.90
CA ASP A 357 86.92 50.58 -33.29
C ASP A 357 87.47 51.88 -33.89
N TYR A 358 86.72 52.53 -34.80
CA TYR A 358 87.11 53.85 -35.32
C TYR A 358 87.26 54.89 -34.20
N ALA A 359 86.30 54.98 -33.28
CA ALA A 359 86.36 55.92 -32.16
C ALA A 359 87.57 55.65 -31.26
N ALA A 360 87.90 54.39 -30.99
CA ALA A 360 89.07 54.00 -30.21
C ALA A 360 90.38 54.38 -30.91
N LYS A 361 90.53 54.06 -32.21
CA LYS A 361 91.73 54.44 -32.99
C LYS A 361 91.87 55.94 -33.14
N LYS A 362 90.75 56.66 -33.25
CA LYS A 362 90.73 58.13 -33.30
C LYS A 362 91.17 58.73 -31.97
N ALA A 363 90.65 58.22 -30.85
CA ALA A 363 91.07 58.68 -29.52
C ALA A 363 92.57 58.42 -29.27
N ASP A 364 93.09 57.26 -29.69
CA ASP A 364 94.53 56.95 -29.63
C ASP A 364 95.36 57.91 -30.49
N TYR A 365 94.92 58.17 -31.73
CA TYR A 365 95.56 59.16 -32.60
C TYR A 365 95.56 60.57 -31.98
N ASP A 366 94.43 61.03 -31.47
CA ASP A 366 94.30 62.36 -30.85
C ASP A 366 95.17 62.46 -29.59
N ALA A 367 95.29 61.39 -28.81
CA ALA A 367 96.19 61.33 -27.65
C ALA A 367 97.67 61.44 -28.08
N LYS A 368 98.10 60.67 -29.09
CA LYS A 368 99.45 60.76 -29.64
C LYS A 368 99.76 62.13 -30.24
N LEU A 369 98.76 62.77 -30.87
CA LEU A 369 98.90 64.12 -31.40
C LEU A 369 99.15 65.12 -30.27
N ARG A 370 98.40 65.02 -29.15
CA ARG A 370 98.63 65.85 -27.96
C ARG A 370 100.01 65.62 -27.36
N ASP A 371 100.49 64.37 -27.30
CA ASP A 371 101.86 64.06 -26.82
C ASP A 371 102.92 64.72 -27.73
N VAL A 372 102.72 64.66 -29.05
CA VAL A 372 103.61 65.34 -30.03
C VAL A 372 103.60 66.85 -29.80
N ASP A 373 102.44 67.46 -29.63
CA ASP A 373 102.33 68.90 -29.44
C ASP A 373 102.91 69.35 -28.08
N ALA A 374 102.66 68.60 -27.00
CA ALA A 374 103.29 68.84 -25.69
C ALA A 374 104.82 68.77 -25.79
N LYS A 375 105.35 67.72 -26.43
CA LYS A 375 106.79 67.56 -26.63
C LYS A 375 107.39 68.63 -27.55
N ARG A 376 106.62 69.07 -28.54
CA ARG A 376 106.99 70.19 -29.42
C ARG A 376 107.12 71.48 -28.63
N VAL A 377 106.20 71.75 -27.72
CA VAL A 377 106.27 72.91 -26.83
C VAL A 377 107.50 72.81 -25.92
N GLU A 378 107.78 71.66 -25.33
CA GLU A 378 109.01 71.44 -24.53
C GLU A 378 110.30 71.69 -25.35
N ALA A 379 110.36 71.18 -26.59
CA ALA A 379 111.50 71.39 -27.47
C ALA A 379 111.67 72.88 -27.85
N LEU A 380 110.57 73.59 -28.12
CA LEU A 380 110.58 75.02 -28.42
C LEU A 380 110.90 75.89 -27.18
N ALA A 381 110.53 75.42 -25.99
CA ALA A 381 110.85 76.08 -24.72
C ALA A 381 112.35 75.99 -24.41
N GLU A 382 112.99 74.83 -24.65
CA GLU A 382 114.45 74.65 -24.50
C GLU A 382 115.24 75.49 -25.53
N ASP A 383 114.78 75.59 -26.79
CA ASP A 383 115.42 76.48 -27.80
C ASP A 383 115.46 77.95 -27.33
N LYS A 384 114.41 78.38 -26.61
CA LYS A 384 114.28 79.74 -26.05
C LYS A 384 114.82 79.90 -24.62
N GLY A 385 115.22 78.82 -23.95
CA GLY A 385 115.79 78.81 -22.60
C GLY A 385 114.81 79.09 -21.45
N VAL A 386 113.49 78.89 -21.65
CA VAL A 386 112.44 79.36 -20.71
C VAL A 386 112.09 78.30 -19.64
N GLU A 387 112.33 77.02 -19.88
CA GLU A 387 112.24 75.92 -18.90
C GLU A 387 113.24 74.81 -19.27
N GLY A 388 113.85 74.12 -18.30
CA GLY A 388 114.87 73.09 -18.54
C GLY A 388 116.30 73.52 -18.15
N SER A 389 117.26 73.44 -19.09
CA SER A 389 118.67 73.76 -18.80
C SER A 389 118.95 75.24 -18.51
N GLY A 390 117.94 76.10 -18.71
CA GLY A 390 117.96 77.54 -18.43
C GLY A 390 118.86 78.34 -19.39
N LYS A 391 119.37 77.72 -20.46
CA LYS A 391 120.27 78.34 -21.42
C LYS A 391 119.64 78.37 -22.80
N ALA A 392 119.61 79.54 -23.43
CA ALA A 392 119.12 79.69 -24.80
C ALA A 392 120.11 79.11 -25.82
N GLY A 393 119.63 78.24 -26.72
CA GLY A 393 120.41 77.67 -27.83
C GLY A 393 120.23 76.16 -28.07
N ARG A 394 120.55 75.70 -29.29
CA ARG A 394 120.34 74.31 -29.76
C ARG A 394 121.43 73.33 -29.31
N GLY A 395 121.47 73.05 -28.01
CA GLY A 395 122.44 72.14 -27.38
C GLY A 395 122.10 70.63 -27.52
N PRO A 396 122.85 69.74 -26.84
CA PRO A 396 122.63 68.29 -26.86
C PRO A 396 121.24 67.86 -26.37
N LEU A 397 120.72 68.54 -25.34
CA LEU A 397 119.41 68.27 -24.74
C LEU A 397 118.25 68.58 -25.69
N TYR A 398 118.37 69.69 -26.45
CA TYR A 398 117.43 70.02 -27.54
C TYR A 398 117.39 68.94 -28.62
N ARG A 399 118.55 68.38 -29.01
CA ARG A 399 118.60 67.30 -30.01
C ARG A 399 117.92 66.03 -29.50
N GLN A 400 118.14 65.66 -28.24
CA GLN A 400 117.44 64.53 -27.63
C GLN A 400 115.92 64.74 -27.61
N ARG A 401 115.43 65.94 -27.28
CA ARG A 401 114.00 66.27 -27.32
C ARG A 401 113.42 66.25 -28.73
N MET A 402 114.20 66.68 -29.73
CA MET A 402 113.82 66.60 -31.14
C MET A 402 113.79 65.15 -31.66
N ASP A 403 114.70 64.30 -31.22
CA ASP A 403 114.70 62.86 -31.57
C ASP A 403 113.51 62.14 -30.91
N GLU A 404 113.23 62.43 -29.63
CA GLU A 404 112.03 61.95 -28.93
C GLU A 404 110.73 62.42 -29.64
N LEU A 405 110.69 63.68 -30.08
CA LEU A 405 109.59 64.23 -30.87
C LEU A 405 109.45 63.53 -32.23
N GLY A 406 110.55 63.21 -32.91
CA GLY A 406 110.54 62.45 -34.16
C GLY A 406 109.94 61.05 -33.99
N GLN A 407 110.26 60.37 -32.89
CA GLN A 407 109.65 59.07 -32.55
C GLN A 407 108.14 59.19 -32.27
N LEU A 408 107.72 60.21 -31.52
CA LEU A 408 106.31 60.47 -31.26
C LEU A 408 105.54 60.84 -32.55
N GLN A 409 106.15 61.60 -33.46
CA GLN A 409 105.56 61.93 -34.75
C GLN A 409 105.36 60.70 -35.64
N ALA A 410 106.35 59.80 -35.71
CA ALA A 410 106.21 58.55 -36.44
C ALA A 410 105.10 57.65 -35.83
N ALA A 411 105.02 57.58 -34.51
CA ALA A 411 103.96 56.84 -33.81
C ALA A 411 102.56 57.44 -34.08
N ALA A 412 102.44 58.77 -34.07
CA ALA A 412 101.19 59.45 -34.42
C ALA A 412 100.79 59.20 -35.88
N GLN A 413 101.75 59.18 -36.81
CA GLN A 413 101.48 58.90 -38.23
C GLN A 413 100.99 57.46 -38.46
N ILE A 414 101.55 56.47 -37.75
CA ILE A 414 101.06 55.08 -37.78
C ILE A 414 99.64 55.01 -37.20
N ALA A 415 99.37 55.69 -36.08
CA ALA A 415 98.03 55.76 -35.52
C ALA A 415 97.02 56.43 -36.48
N GLN A 416 97.46 57.43 -37.24
CA GLN A 416 96.65 58.08 -38.27
C GLN A 416 96.22 57.12 -39.38
N GLU A 417 97.15 56.33 -39.93
CA GLU A 417 96.82 55.39 -41.00
C GLU A 417 95.92 54.25 -40.51
N ARG A 418 96.10 53.80 -39.26
CA ARG A 418 95.18 52.84 -38.61
C ARG A 418 93.78 53.43 -38.42
N MET A 419 93.68 54.68 -37.99
CA MET A 419 92.40 55.38 -37.86
C MET A 419 91.71 55.55 -39.22
N LYS A 420 92.45 55.92 -40.27
CA LYS A 420 91.90 56.04 -41.64
C LYS A 420 91.42 54.71 -42.19
N ASP A 421 92.13 53.61 -41.94
CA ASP A 421 91.69 52.28 -42.37
C ASP A 421 90.38 51.87 -41.66
N ALA A 422 90.30 52.08 -40.34
CA ALA A 422 89.06 51.87 -39.58
C ALA A 422 87.91 52.76 -40.09
N GLN A 423 88.19 54.03 -40.43
CA GLN A 423 87.22 54.95 -41.03
C GLN A 423 86.71 54.44 -42.38
N LYS A 424 87.61 53.94 -43.23
CA LYS A 424 87.27 53.43 -44.56
C LYS A 424 86.34 52.22 -44.46
N ARG A 425 86.62 51.29 -43.54
CA ARG A 425 85.76 50.12 -43.27
C ARG A 425 84.37 50.52 -42.80
N LEU A 426 84.28 51.45 -41.85
CA LEU A 426 83.00 51.97 -41.36
C LEU A 426 82.20 52.65 -42.48
N SER A 427 82.83 53.56 -43.22
CA SER A 427 82.16 54.27 -44.33
C SER A 427 81.73 53.34 -45.47
N GLY A 428 82.49 52.28 -45.73
CA GLY A 428 82.13 51.22 -46.67
C GLY A 428 80.83 50.52 -46.28
N VAL A 429 80.72 50.10 -45.00
CA VAL A 429 79.50 49.47 -44.48
C VAL A 429 78.32 50.45 -44.48
N GLU A 430 78.52 51.71 -44.05
CA GLU A 430 77.46 52.71 -44.05
C GLU A 430 76.92 53.03 -45.45
N SER A 431 77.81 53.11 -46.45
CA SER A 431 77.39 53.32 -47.85
C SER A 431 76.61 52.13 -48.40
N ARG A 432 77.02 50.88 -48.13
CA ARG A 432 76.28 49.68 -48.57
C ARG A 432 74.90 49.61 -47.90
N LEU A 433 74.83 49.92 -46.60
CA LEU A 433 73.56 49.95 -45.87
C LEU A 433 72.59 50.98 -46.48
N SER A 434 73.09 52.17 -46.84
CA SER A 434 72.28 53.19 -47.54
C SER A 434 71.82 52.77 -48.95
N ALA A 435 72.62 51.96 -49.66
CA ALA A 435 72.25 51.44 -50.98
C ALA A 435 71.18 50.34 -50.86
N VAL A 436 71.35 49.40 -49.91
CA VAL A 436 70.37 48.35 -49.62
C VAL A 436 69.03 48.96 -49.18
N ASP A 437 69.04 50.03 -48.38
CA ASP A 437 67.82 50.75 -47.99
C ASP A 437 67.06 51.34 -49.19
N ARG A 438 67.77 51.89 -50.18
CA ARG A 438 67.15 52.40 -51.42
C ARG A 438 66.57 51.26 -52.26
N GLU A 439 67.29 50.15 -52.39
CA GLU A 439 66.82 48.97 -53.14
C GLU A 439 65.58 48.36 -52.49
N LEU A 440 65.54 48.24 -51.16
CA LEU A 440 64.36 47.79 -50.42
C LEU A 440 63.16 48.71 -50.64
N ALA A 441 63.35 50.04 -50.60
CA ALA A 441 62.27 51.00 -50.85
C ALA A 441 61.72 50.90 -52.29
N THR A 442 62.57 50.66 -53.28
CA THR A 442 62.11 50.44 -54.67
C THR A 442 61.35 49.12 -54.82
N LEU A 443 61.82 48.03 -54.21
CA LEU A 443 61.12 46.75 -54.22
C LEU A 443 59.75 46.84 -53.54
N ASP A 444 59.63 47.64 -52.49
CA ASP A 444 58.35 47.88 -51.82
C ASP A 444 57.36 48.65 -52.70
N GLY A 445 57.84 49.61 -53.48
CA GLY A 445 57.02 50.30 -54.49
C GLY A 445 56.52 49.35 -55.58
N ASP A 446 57.39 48.48 -56.10
CA ASP A 446 57.03 47.51 -57.14
C ASP A 446 56.09 46.42 -56.62
N LEU A 447 56.32 45.91 -55.41
CA LEU A 447 55.41 44.96 -54.75
C LEU A 447 54.04 45.58 -54.51
N ALA A 448 53.97 46.84 -54.07
CA ALA A 448 52.70 47.54 -53.89
C ALA A 448 51.95 47.70 -55.23
N LYS A 449 52.66 47.96 -56.32
CA LYS A 449 52.07 48.05 -57.67
C LYS A 449 51.47 46.71 -58.10
N TYR A 450 52.23 45.61 -58.04
CA TYR A 450 51.70 44.29 -58.41
C TYR A 450 50.57 43.83 -57.49
N LYS A 451 50.60 44.23 -56.21
CA LYS A 451 49.51 43.97 -55.27
C LYS A 451 48.25 44.74 -55.64
N GLY A 452 48.38 46.02 -55.99
CA GLY A 452 47.26 46.83 -56.48
C GLY A 452 46.67 46.31 -57.80
N GLU A 453 47.50 45.83 -58.73
CA GLU A 453 47.03 45.22 -59.98
C GLU A 453 46.23 43.92 -59.72
N ALA A 454 46.72 43.05 -58.82
CA ALA A 454 46.01 41.84 -58.42
C ALA A 454 44.69 42.15 -57.70
N GLU A 455 44.70 43.07 -56.72
CA GLU A 455 43.50 43.47 -55.98
C GLU A 455 42.45 44.14 -56.89
N THR A 456 42.88 44.95 -57.87
CA THR A 456 41.97 45.57 -58.84
C THR A 456 41.34 44.53 -59.76
N ALA A 457 42.11 43.54 -60.22
CA ALA A 457 41.59 42.44 -61.02
C ALA A 457 40.61 41.56 -60.21
N GLU A 458 40.91 41.28 -58.94
CA GLU A 458 40.00 40.59 -58.02
C GLU A 458 38.71 41.37 -57.79
N GLN A 459 38.78 42.69 -57.59
CA GLN A 459 37.58 43.53 -57.47
C GLN A 459 36.73 43.52 -58.73
N ARG A 460 37.34 43.48 -59.93
CA ARG A 460 36.60 43.37 -61.19
C ARG A 460 35.94 42.01 -61.37
N ILE A 461 36.61 40.92 -60.96
CA ILE A 461 35.99 39.59 -60.91
C ILE A 461 34.84 39.60 -59.92
N LYS A 462 35.05 40.10 -58.70
CA LYS A 462 34.00 40.22 -57.68
C LYS A 462 32.85 41.09 -58.12
N LEU A 463 33.06 42.18 -58.85
CA LEU A 463 31.98 43.01 -59.40
C LEU A 463 31.21 42.27 -60.51
N THR A 464 31.91 41.51 -61.35
CA THR A 464 31.30 40.67 -62.41
C THR A 464 30.52 39.49 -61.81
N GLU A 465 30.99 38.94 -60.69
CA GLU A 465 30.34 37.89 -59.90
C GLU A 465 29.21 38.44 -59.01
N SER A 466 29.36 39.61 -58.39
CA SER A 466 28.33 40.24 -57.56
C SER A 466 27.18 40.78 -58.40
N SER A 467 27.46 41.25 -59.62
CA SER A 467 26.42 41.53 -60.61
C SER A 467 25.65 40.27 -61.03
N ALA A 468 26.18 39.07 -60.77
CA ALA A 468 25.46 37.80 -60.91
C ALA A 468 24.64 37.43 -59.66
N GLU A 469 24.89 38.04 -58.50
CA GLU A 469 24.06 37.84 -57.28
C GLU A 469 22.88 38.81 -57.20
N THR A 470 22.98 40.00 -57.78
CA THR A 470 21.92 41.02 -57.68
C THR A 470 20.86 41.00 -58.79
N ASP A 471 21.04 40.28 -59.90
CA ASP A 471 20.10 40.35 -61.04
C ASP A 471 19.80 39.01 -61.76
N ALA A 472 20.15 37.86 -61.17
CA ALA A 472 19.66 36.56 -61.63
C ALA A 472 19.64 35.56 -60.48
N GLY A 473 18.52 34.82 -60.38
CA GLY A 473 18.37 33.69 -59.47
C GLY A 473 19.44 32.60 -59.62
N PRO A 474 19.37 31.56 -58.76
CA PRO A 474 20.45 30.60 -58.52
C PRO A 474 20.88 29.90 -59.82
N LYS A 475 22.14 30.06 -60.26
CA LYS A 475 22.82 29.37 -61.39
C LYS A 475 21.87 28.47 -62.19
N ILE A 476 21.05 29.11 -62.99
CA ILE A 476 19.90 28.47 -63.60
C ILE A 476 20.38 27.72 -64.85
N ASP A 477 20.50 26.41 -64.74
CA ASP A 477 20.63 25.50 -65.88
C ASP A 477 19.28 25.54 -66.65
N PRO A 478 19.26 25.94 -67.94
CA PRO A 478 18.02 26.09 -68.70
C PRO A 478 17.19 24.80 -68.79
N THR A 479 17.82 23.64 -68.64
CA THR A 479 17.13 22.35 -68.60
C THR A 479 16.43 22.05 -67.27
N ARG A 480 16.77 22.79 -66.20
CA ARG A 480 16.28 22.57 -64.83
C ARG A 480 15.27 23.61 -64.34
N ILE A 481 15.04 24.70 -65.06
CA ILE A 481 14.10 25.77 -64.68
C ILE A 481 12.70 25.25 -64.40
N LEU A 482 12.15 24.48 -65.34
CA LEU A 482 10.80 23.93 -65.23
C LEU A 482 10.69 22.89 -64.09
N PRO A 483 11.62 21.92 -63.95
CA PRO A 483 11.67 21.04 -62.78
C PRO A 483 11.77 21.79 -61.45
N LEU A 484 12.61 22.82 -61.37
CA LEU A 484 12.76 23.64 -60.17
C LEU A 484 11.47 24.40 -59.87
N PHE A 485 10.75 24.88 -60.88
CA PHE A 485 9.49 25.61 -60.69
C PHE A 485 8.37 24.71 -60.19
N GLU A 486 8.25 23.50 -60.74
CA GLU A 486 7.34 22.49 -60.21
C GLU A 486 7.77 22.05 -58.80
N GLN A 487 9.07 21.97 -58.51
CA GLN A 487 9.57 21.71 -57.17
C GLN A 487 9.16 22.82 -56.18
N THR A 488 9.40 24.10 -56.49
CA THR A 488 9.02 25.23 -55.61
C THR A 488 7.51 25.32 -55.42
N LYS A 489 6.71 24.99 -56.44
CA LYS A 489 5.25 24.84 -56.31
C LYS A 489 4.89 23.68 -55.38
N SER A 490 5.58 22.55 -55.48
CA SER A 490 5.36 21.39 -54.61
C SER A 490 5.79 21.65 -53.16
N GLU A 491 6.88 22.41 -52.95
CA GLU A 491 7.35 22.83 -51.63
C GLU A 491 6.34 23.79 -50.99
N PHE A 492 5.77 24.73 -51.74
CA PHE A 492 4.68 25.57 -51.24
C PHE A 492 3.41 24.76 -50.91
N ARG A 493 3.09 23.72 -51.69
CA ARG A 493 1.98 22.81 -51.38
C ARG A 493 2.22 21.97 -50.14
N ALA A 494 3.47 21.56 -49.90
CA ALA A 494 3.86 20.79 -48.74
C ALA A 494 3.91 21.67 -47.47
N ASP A 495 4.44 22.88 -47.58
CA ASP A 495 4.50 23.86 -46.48
C ASP A 495 4.12 25.28 -46.95
N PRO A 496 2.83 25.66 -46.87
CA PRO A 496 2.33 26.93 -47.37
C PRO A 496 2.74 28.10 -46.47
N THR A 497 3.93 28.65 -46.72
CA THR A 497 4.48 29.80 -45.98
C THR A 497 4.68 31.01 -46.90
N VAL A 498 4.78 32.19 -46.31
CA VAL A 498 5.02 33.45 -47.04
C VAL A 498 6.31 33.40 -47.87
N GLU A 499 7.35 32.78 -47.30
CA GLU A 499 8.67 32.65 -47.94
C GLU A 499 8.61 31.79 -49.20
N HIS A 500 7.92 30.65 -49.13
CA HIS A 500 7.74 29.74 -50.25
C HIS A 500 6.79 30.34 -51.31
N LEU A 501 5.71 31.04 -50.91
CA LEU A 501 4.86 31.77 -51.86
C LEU A 501 5.65 32.86 -52.61
N GLY A 502 6.49 33.60 -51.89
CA GLY A 502 7.39 34.59 -52.49
C GLY A 502 8.46 33.98 -53.39
N ALA A 503 8.88 32.73 -53.14
CA ALA A 503 9.77 32.00 -54.05
C ALA A 503 9.04 31.61 -55.35
N VAL A 504 7.80 31.12 -55.26
CA VAL A 504 6.95 30.84 -56.45
C VAL A 504 6.73 32.10 -57.27
N GLN A 505 6.38 33.22 -56.63
CA GLN A 505 6.19 34.51 -57.31
C GLN A 505 7.46 34.99 -58.03
N ARG A 506 8.62 34.97 -57.34
CA ARG A 506 9.90 35.37 -57.94
C ARG A 506 10.23 34.52 -59.16
N MET A 507 10.10 33.21 -59.05
CA MET A 507 10.44 32.31 -60.16
C MET A 507 9.46 32.41 -61.33
N CYS A 508 8.17 32.64 -61.07
CA CYS A 508 7.19 32.99 -62.11
C CYS A 508 7.59 34.29 -62.84
N GLY A 509 8.01 35.32 -62.07
CA GLY A 509 8.50 36.59 -62.61
C GLY A 509 9.76 36.43 -63.46
N ASP A 510 10.73 35.65 -63.01
CA ASP A 510 11.99 35.39 -63.72
C ASP A 510 11.74 34.69 -65.07
N ILE A 511 10.89 33.66 -65.08
CA ILE A 511 10.49 32.96 -66.31
C ILE A 511 9.76 33.92 -67.26
N THR A 512 8.86 34.74 -66.72
CA THR A 512 8.10 35.72 -67.49
C THR A 512 9.01 36.75 -68.14
N ASN A 513 9.96 37.31 -67.39
CA ASN A 513 10.92 38.32 -67.86
C ASN A 513 11.86 37.73 -68.92
N ALA A 514 12.38 36.52 -68.72
CA ALA A 514 13.21 35.82 -69.70
C ALA A 514 12.46 35.59 -71.02
N MET A 515 11.19 35.21 -70.95
CA MET A 515 10.34 35.02 -72.12
C MET A 515 9.90 36.34 -72.78
N GLN A 516 9.86 37.46 -72.05
CA GLN A 516 9.59 38.78 -72.63
C GLN A 516 10.80 39.40 -73.34
N ALA A 517 12.02 39.06 -72.90
CA ALA A 517 13.27 39.51 -73.51
C ALA A 517 13.49 38.94 -74.92
N THR A 518 12.81 37.84 -75.24
CA THR A 518 12.91 37.18 -76.55
C THR A 518 11.71 37.56 -77.44
N PRO A 519 11.93 38.07 -78.66
CA PRO A 519 10.84 38.55 -79.54
C PRO A 519 9.80 37.48 -79.90
N GLU A 520 10.22 36.22 -80.00
CA GLU A 520 9.38 35.08 -80.41
C GLU A 520 8.40 34.62 -79.32
N THR A 521 8.76 34.81 -78.05
CA THR A 521 8.00 34.32 -76.89
C THR A 521 7.18 35.40 -76.18
N LYS A 522 7.41 36.67 -76.53
CA LYS A 522 6.74 37.83 -75.93
C LYS A 522 5.20 37.78 -76.01
N ALA A 523 4.64 37.30 -77.11
CA ALA A 523 3.19 37.21 -77.28
C ALA A 523 2.54 36.15 -76.38
N LEU A 524 3.25 35.05 -76.08
CA LEU A 524 2.75 33.91 -75.31
C LEU A 524 2.58 34.21 -73.81
N VAL A 525 3.27 35.23 -73.28
CA VAL A 525 3.35 35.52 -71.84
C VAL A 525 2.68 36.83 -71.46
N SER A 526 2.21 37.61 -72.44
CA SER A 526 1.63 38.94 -72.21
C SER A 526 0.32 38.97 -71.39
N SER A 527 -0.37 37.83 -71.24
CA SER A 527 -1.62 37.70 -70.48
C SER A 527 -1.46 36.96 -69.14
N ILE A 528 -0.23 36.63 -68.73
CA ILE A 528 0.05 35.87 -67.49
C ILE A 528 0.34 36.86 -66.37
N ASP A 529 -0.36 36.72 -65.24
CA ASP A 529 -0.13 37.48 -64.02
C ASP A 529 0.54 36.60 -62.97
N CYS A 530 1.73 37.00 -62.52
CA CYS A 530 2.51 36.29 -61.50
C CYS A 530 2.25 36.81 -60.07
N ASP A 531 1.42 37.85 -59.88
CA ASP A 531 1.12 38.42 -58.57
C ASP A 531 0.18 37.50 -57.74
N PRO A 532 0.63 36.99 -56.57
CA PRO A 532 -0.19 36.14 -55.72
C PRO A 532 -1.16 36.91 -54.81
N LYS A 533 -1.37 38.23 -54.98
CA LYS A 533 -2.12 39.08 -54.05
C LYS A 533 -3.43 38.48 -53.51
N THR A 534 -4.31 37.96 -54.38
CA THR A 534 -5.59 37.36 -53.95
C THR A 534 -5.40 36.08 -53.15
N THR A 535 -4.34 35.33 -53.43
CA THR A 535 -3.94 34.13 -52.70
C THR A 535 -3.31 34.49 -51.35
N ALA A 536 -2.50 35.55 -51.30
CA ALA A 536 -1.92 36.07 -50.07
C ALA A 536 -3.00 36.60 -49.12
N ASP A 537 -4.04 37.26 -49.65
CA ASP A 537 -5.19 37.70 -48.87
C ASP A 537 -5.99 36.50 -48.32
N ALA A 538 -6.22 35.47 -49.14
CA ALA A 538 -6.88 34.23 -48.71
C ALA A 538 -6.08 33.42 -47.69
N ALA A 539 -4.74 33.48 -47.75
CA ALA A 539 -3.83 32.81 -46.83
C ALA A 539 -3.46 33.65 -45.59
N SER A 540 -3.98 34.88 -45.46
CA SER A 540 -3.57 35.82 -44.41
C SER A 540 -3.75 35.28 -42.98
N THR A 541 -4.81 34.51 -42.74
CA THR A 541 -5.07 33.84 -41.46
C THR A 541 -4.09 32.72 -41.16
N LEU A 542 -3.71 31.93 -42.18
CA LEU A 542 -2.70 30.89 -42.08
C LEU A 542 -1.31 31.47 -41.82
N PHE A 543 -0.95 32.56 -42.50
CA PHE A 543 0.34 33.24 -42.30
C PHE A 543 0.43 33.92 -40.93
N ALA A 544 -0.66 34.51 -40.44
CA ALA A 544 -0.72 35.04 -39.09
C ALA A 544 -0.54 33.94 -38.03
N LEU A 545 -1.19 32.78 -38.22
CA LEU A 545 -1.03 31.62 -37.34
C LEU A 545 0.42 31.10 -37.35
N GLN A 546 1.04 30.95 -38.51
CA GLN A 546 2.44 30.50 -38.64
C GLN A 546 3.43 31.48 -38.01
N ALA A 547 3.19 32.77 -38.13
CA ALA A 547 3.99 33.80 -37.45
C ALA A 547 3.86 33.64 -35.92
N GLY A 548 2.65 33.42 -35.41
CA GLY A 548 2.41 33.09 -33.99
C GLY A 548 3.07 31.78 -33.56
N THR A 549 3.05 30.74 -34.40
CA THR A 549 3.74 29.46 -34.12
C THR A 549 5.24 29.67 -33.93
N LYS A 550 5.90 30.47 -34.79
CA LYS A 550 7.32 30.81 -34.61
C LYS A 550 7.58 31.57 -33.30
N VAL A 551 6.68 32.44 -32.85
CA VAL A 551 6.81 33.13 -31.56
C VAL A 551 6.65 32.12 -30.42
N PHE A 552 5.62 31.29 -30.45
CA PHE A 552 5.34 30.24 -29.45
C PHE A 552 6.50 29.24 -29.31
N GLU A 553 7.07 28.75 -30.40
CA GLU A 553 8.26 27.87 -30.37
C GLU A 553 9.43 28.56 -29.65
N ASN A 554 9.64 29.85 -29.94
CA ASN A 554 10.73 30.63 -29.38
C ASN A 554 10.50 31.10 -27.93
N THR A 555 9.27 31.26 -27.46
CA THR A 555 8.97 31.77 -26.10
C THR A 555 8.46 30.70 -25.13
N CYS A 556 7.84 29.63 -25.63
CA CYS A 556 7.07 28.69 -24.82
C CYS A 556 7.57 27.24 -24.88
N MET A 557 8.14 26.82 -26.02
CA MET A 557 8.72 25.47 -26.12
C MET A 557 10.10 25.39 -25.45
N GLY A 558 10.33 24.30 -24.72
CA GLY A 558 11.57 23.97 -24.01
C GLY A 558 11.41 23.95 -22.49
N GLY A 559 11.82 22.85 -21.85
CA GLY A 559 11.65 22.62 -20.40
C GLY A 559 12.33 23.67 -19.51
N ASP A 560 13.42 24.28 -19.99
CA ASP A 560 14.15 25.33 -19.25
C ASP A 560 13.31 26.60 -19.03
N LYS A 561 12.39 26.92 -19.95
CA LYS A 561 11.51 28.10 -19.85
C LYS A 561 10.39 27.88 -18.84
N LEU A 562 9.94 26.64 -18.68
CA LEU A 562 8.97 26.25 -17.66
C LEU A 562 9.61 26.30 -16.26
N ASN A 563 10.85 25.81 -16.14
CA ASN A 563 11.63 25.79 -14.90
C ASN A 563 12.07 27.17 -14.39
N ALA A 564 12.03 28.20 -15.24
CA ALA A 564 12.36 29.57 -14.87
C ALA A 564 11.31 30.21 -13.93
N ASN A 565 10.08 29.70 -13.93
CA ASN A 565 8.99 30.22 -13.11
C ASN A 565 9.00 29.55 -11.72
N LYS A 566 9.20 30.35 -10.67
CA LYS A 566 9.38 29.87 -9.30
C LYS A 566 8.07 29.74 -8.51
N SER A 567 7.00 30.39 -8.95
CA SER A 567 5.70 30.33 -8.28
C SER A 567 4.63 29.73 -9.19
N THR A 568 3.60 29.16 -8.58
CA THR A 568 2.44 28.61 -9.29
C THR A 568 1.68 29.68 -10.07
N ASP A 569 1.58 30.91 -9.53
CA ASP A 569 0.95 32.03 -10.24
C ASP A 569 1.75 32.43 -11.48
N ASP A 570 3.08 32.41 -11.40
CA ASP A 570 3.95 32.69 -12.55
C ASP A 570 3.81 31.62 -13.64
N LEU A 571 3.63 30.34 -13.26
CA LEU A 571 3.42 29.24 -14.19
C LEU A 571 2.11 29.39 -15.00
N PHE A 572 1.00 29.75 -14.35
CA PHE A 572 -0.26 29.98 -15.07
C PHE A 572 -0.25 31.30 -15.86
N ALA A 573 0.43 32.34 -15.36
CA ALA A 573 0.66 33.56 -16.14
C ALA A 573 1.51 33.28 -17.39
N PHE A 574 2.49 32.40 -17.29
CA PHE A 574 3.27 31.89 -18.41
C PHE A 574 2.39 31.13 -19.40
N ALA A 575 1.53 30.21 -18.94
CA ALA A 575 0.57 29.51 -19.80
C ALA A 575 -0.34 30.47 -20.59
N ARG A 576 -0.87 31.52 -19.93
CA ARG A 576 -1.68 32.55 -20.59
C ARG A 576 -0.89 33.36 -21.62
N ARG A 577 0.38 33.67 -21.33
CA ARG A 577 1.27 34.33 -22.29
C ARG A 577 1.51 33.45 -23.51
N CYS A 578 1.76 32.16 -23.31
CA CYS A 578 1.92 31.19 -24.38
C CYS A 578 0.67 31.02 -25.24
N LEU A 579 -0.51 31.03 -24.62
CA LEU A 579 -1.78 31.03 -25.34
C LEU A 579 -2.01 32.33 -26.14
N ALA A 580 -1.51 33.47 -25.66
CA ALA A 580 -1.58 34.73 -26.41
C ALA A 580 -0.59 34.77 -27.58
N ASP A 581 0.61 34.23 -27.38
CA ASP A 581 1.70 34.19 -28.36
C ASP A 581 1.42 33.20 -29.51
N SER A 582 0.56 32.19 -29.31
CA SER A 582 0.23 31.16 -30.31
C SER A 582 -0.60 31.66 -31.50
N ALA A 583 -1.17 32.88 -31.42
CA ALA A 583 -2.04 33.47 -32.43
C ALA A 583 -3.21 32.56 -32.89
N LEU A 584 -3.70 31.68 -32.01
CA LEU A 584 -4.87 30.86 -32.28
C LEU A 584 -6.14 31.72 -32.48
N PRO A 585 -7.14 31.23 -33.25
CA PRO A 585 -8.43 31.89 -33.37
C PRO A 585 -9.14 32.01 -32.02
N SER A 586 -9.90 33.10 -31.83
CA SER A 586 -10.59 33.40 -30.55
C SER A 586 -11.41 32.25 -29.96
N ALA A 587 -12.07 31.43 -30.80
CA ALA A 587 -12.84 30.28 -30.32
C ALA A 587 -11.96 29.22 -29.62
N ASP A 588 -10.80 28.90 -30.20
CA ASP A 588 -9.84 27.94 -29.62
C ASP A 588 -9.09 28.57 -28.44
N THR A 589 -8.85 29.88 -28.48
CA THR A 589 -8.28 30.61 -27.35
C THR A 589 -9.22 30.59 -26.14
N ASP A 590 -10.53 30.74 -26.35
CA ASP A 590 -11.51 30.77 -25.26
C ASP A 590 -11.69 29.39 -24.61
N THR A 591 -11.68 28.30 -25.38
CA THR A 591 -11.74 26.93 -24.82
C THR A 591 -10.50 26.62 -23.97
N LEU A 592 -9.31 26.93 -24.46
CA LEU A 592 -8.07 26.74 -23.70
C LEU A 592 -7.98 27.69 -22.49
N ARG A 593 -8.47 28.93 -22.63
CA ARG A 593 -8.51 29.89 -21.51
C ARG A 593 -9.49 29.46 -20.42
N THR A 594 -10.66 28.93 -20.78
CA THR A 594 -11.61 28.38 -19.81
C THR A 594 -11.04 27.15 -19.11
N HIS A 595 -10.30 26.28 -19.83
CA HIS A 595 -9.57 25.17 -19.23
C HIS A 595 -8.51 25.64 -18.23
N ILE A 596 -7.67 26.62 -18.60
CA ILE A 596 -6.67 27.24 -17.70
C ILE A 596 -7.34 27.82 -16.45
N ASN A 597 -8.44 28.58 -16.61
CA ASN A 597 -9.16 29.18 -15.49
C ASN A 597 -9.80 28.11 -14.58
N HIS A 598 -10.27 27.01 -15.14
CA HIS A 598 -10.85 25.90 -14.36
C HIS A 598 -9.78 25.24 -13.47
N ILE A 599 -8.59 24.99 -14.03
CA ILE A 599 -7.45 24.45 -13.27
C ILE A 599 -7.01 25.45 -12.17
N GLU A 600 -7.00 26.75 -12.48
CA GLU A 600 -6.66 27.80 -11.49
C GLU A 600 -7.69 27.89 -10.35
N LEU A 601 -8.99 27.72 -10.64
CA LEU A 601 -10.06 27.71 -9.64
C LEU A 601 -10.07 26.44 -8.78
N ALA A 602 -9.56 25.33 -9.28
CA ALA A 602 -9.42 24.07 -8.55
C ALA A 602 -8.20 24.04 -7.60
N ARG A 603 -7.46 25.15 -7.47
CA ARG A 603 -6.20 25.24 -6.73
C ARG A 603 -6.35 25.30 -5.20
N ASP A 604 -5.39 24.66 -4.55
CA ASP A 604 -5.27 24.35 -3.11
C ASP A 604 -5.30 25.58 -2.17
N ASP A 605 -4.75 26.70 -2.60
CA ASP A 605 -4.51 27.89 -1.78
C ASP A 605 -5.65 28.92 -1.76
N LYS A 606 -6.63 28.79 -2.66
CA LYS A 606 -7.87 29.60 -2.68
C LYS A 606 -9.13 28.81 -2.37
N ALA A 607 -9.08 27.48 -2.48
CA ALA A 607 -10.19 26.61 -2.20
C ALA A 607 -10.36 26.37 -0.68
N HIS A 608 -11.59 26.07 -0.26
CA HIS A 608 -11.83 25.64 1.11
C HIS A 608 -11.02 24.36 1.40
N ARG A 609 -10.41 24.24 2.58
CA ARG A 609 -9.48 23.15 2.95
C ARG A 609 -10.05 21.74 2.67
N PHE A 610 -11.36 21.58 2.78
CA PHE A 610 -12.07 20.35 2.43
C PHE A 610 -11.98 20.00 0.94
N VAL A 611 -12.16 20.98 0.04
CA VAL A 611 -12.03 20.79 -1.42
C VAL A 611 -10.63 20.33 -1.76
N VAL A 612 -9.62 20.88 -1.08
CA VAL A 612 -8.23 20.41 -1.20
C VAL A 612 -8.10 18.94 -0.83
N THR A 613 -8.63 18.55 0.33
CA THR A 613 -8.52 17.16 0.79
C THR A 613 -9.28 16.19 -0.12
N LEU A 614 -10.38 16.62 -0.74
CA LEU A 614 -11.17 15.83 -1.68
C LEU A 614 -10.50 15.72 -3.05
N ASN A 615 -9.88 16.80 -3.53
CA ASN A 615 -9.10 16.80 -4.77
C ASN A 615 -7.85 15.93 -4.61
N ALA A 616 -7.20 15.96 -3.44
CA ALA A 616 -6.10 15.04 -3.13
C ALA A 616 -6.52 13.56 -3.19
N PHE A 617 -7.80 13.26 -2.93
CA PHE A 617 -8.37 11.94 -3.14
C PHE A 617 -8.57 11.58 -4.61
N GLN A 618 -9.13 12.49 -5.39
CA GLN A 618 -9.31 12.31 -6.84
C GLN A 618 -7.96 12.17 -7.56
N ASP A 619 -6.94 12.86 -7.06
CA ASP A 619 -5.55 12.79 -7.54
C ASP A 619 -4.84 11.47 -7.19
N GLY A 620 -5.47 10.55 -6.45
CA GLY A 620 -4.89 9.25 -6.11
C GLY A 620 -3.81 9.29 -5.02
N ASN A 621 -3.78 10.32 -4.16
CA ASN A 621 -2.75 10.45 -3.14
C ASN A 621 -2.87 9.36 -2.06
N ARG A 622 -1.88 8.47 -1.98
CA ARG A 622 -1.82 7.35 -1.02
C ARG A 622 -1.99 7.79 0.44
N LEU A 623 -1.53 8.99 0.79
CA LEU A 623 -1.64 9.53 2.15
C LEU A 623 -3.08 9.96 2.49
N ALA A 624 -3.87 10.40 1.50
CA ALA A 624 -5.29 10.67 1.71
C ALA A 624 -6.05 9.37 2.02
N TYR A 625 -5.77 8.29 1.28
CA TYR A 625 -6.32 6.97 1.57
C TYR A 625 -5.90 6.45 2.95
N LEU A 626 -4.65 6.69 3.37
CA LEU A 626 -4.17 6.33 4.71
C LEU A 626 -4.94 7.09 5.80
N ALA A 627 -5.13 8.41 5.65
CA ALA A 627 -5.88 9.22 6.60
C ALA A 627 -7.34 8.74 6.75
N LEU A 628 -7.99 8.39 5.63
CA LEU A 628 -9.34 7.81 5.65
C LEU A 628 -9.37 6.41 6.27
N ALA A 629 -8.38 5.57 5.98
CA ALA A 629 -8.27 4.24 6.59
C ALA A 629 -8.12 4.33 8.12
N ILE A 630 -7.32 5.28 8.61
CA ILE A 630 -7.17 5.54 10.05
C ILE A 630 -8.49 6.03 10.65
N ALA A 631 -9.19 6.96 9.98
CA ALA A 631 -10.49 7.47 10.45
C ALA A 631 -11.55 6.35 10.55
N ILE A 632 -11.68 5.53 9.51
CA ILE A 632 -12.58 4.35 9.51
C ILE A 632 -12.16 3.34 10.58
N GLY A 633 -10.85 3.09 10.73
CA GLY A 633 -10.33 2.15 11.71
C GLY A 633 -10.65 2.55 13.14
N LEU A 634 -10.58 3.85 13.47
CA LEU A 634 -10.86 4.36 14.81
C LEU A 634 -12.34 4.20 15.19
N ASP A 635 -13.26 4.57 14.29
CA ASP A 635 -14.69 4.36 14.49
C ASP A 635 -15.07 2.86 14.47
N GLY A 636 -14.36 2.04 13.68
CA GLY A 636 -14.48 0.59 13.70
C GLY A 636 -14.04 -0.05 15.02
N LEU A 637 -13.00 0.47 15.67
CA LEU A 637 -12.58 0.02 17.00
C LEU A 637 -13.61 0.37 18.08
N ILE A 638 -14.28 1.54 17.96
CA ILE A 638 -15.40 1.91 18.83
C ILE A 638 -16.57 0.94 18.66
N PHE A 639 -16.91 0.60 17.42
CA PHE A 639 -17.93 -0.40 17.12
C PHE A 639 -17.61 -1.76 17.76
N MET A 640 -16.38 -2.24 17.58
CA MET A 640 -15.94 -3.52 18.14
C MET A 640 -15.94 -3.51 19.67
N SER A 641 -15.51 -2.42 20.30
CA SER A 641 -15.59 -2.25 21.75
C SER A 641 -17.04 -2.29 22.25
N GLY A 642 -17.98 -1.63 21.55
CA GLY A 642 -19.41 -1.69 21.87
C GLY A 642 -20.02 -3.09 21.70
N LEU A 643 -19.67 -3.77 20.61
CA LEU A 643 -20.15 -5.13 20.29
C LEU A 643 -19.70 -6.17 21.33
N PHE A 644 -18.40 -6.17 21.68
CA PHE A 644 -17.86 -7.11 22.66
C PHE A 644 -18.20 -6.72 24.10
N GLY A 645 -18.33 -5.43 24.39
CA GLY A 645 -18.79 -4.94 25.69
C GLY A 645 -20.17 -5.47 26.06
N ALA A 646 -21.10 -5.50 25.09
CA ALA A 646 -22.46 -6.01 25.29
C ALA A 646 -22.49 -7.53 25.58
N ASN A 647 -21.61 -8.32 24.93
CA ASN A 647 -21.54 -9.77 25.12
C ASN A 647 -21.01 -10.20 26.51
N ALA A 648 -20.28 -9.32 27.20
CA ALA A 648 -19.67 -9.65 28.49
C ALA A 648 -20.60 -9.45 29.70
N VAL A 649 -21.69 -8.67 29.58
CA VAL A 649 -22.72 -8.46 30.65
C VAL A 649 -23.84 -9.50 30.59
N ARG A 650 -23.61 -10.61 29.89
CA ARG A 650 -24.64 -11.59 29.57
C ARG A 650 -25.12 -12.34 30.81
N SER A 651 -26.45 -12.44 30.97
CA SER A 651 -27.06 -13.35 31.94
C SER A 651 -26.86 -14.80 31.48
N PRO A 652 -26.43 -15.74 32.34
CA PRO A 652 -26.38 -17.17 32.03
C PRO A 652 -27.72 -17.70 31.50
N LEU A 653 -28.84 -17.12 31.95
CA LEU A 653 -30.19 -17.49 31.51
C LEU A 653 -30.48 -17.18 30.04
N SER A 654 -29.71 -16.28 29.41
CA SER A 654 -29.89 -15.97 27.99
C SER A 654 -29.33 -17.04 27.04
N ASP A 655 -28.61 -18.04 27.57
CA ASP A 655 -28.19 -19.24 26.84
C ASP A 655 -29.28 -20.31 26.73
N ILE A 656 -30.40 -20.14 27.44
CA ILE A 656 -31.50 -21.09 27.39
C ILE A 656 -32.22 -21.00 26.04
N PRO A 657 -32.35 -22.12 25.29
CA PRO A 657 -33.09 -22.13 24.04
C PRO A 657 -34.57 -21.86 24.33
N SER A 658 -35.06 -20.69 23.92
CA SER A 658 -36.44 -20.27 24.19
C SER A 658 -37.21 -19.98 22.90
N PHE A 659 -38.52 -20.25 22.93
CA PHE A 659 -39.44 -20.00 21.81
C PHE A 659 -40.02 -18.57 21.81
N ARG A 660 -39.80 -17.80 22.88
CA ARG A 660 -40.23 -16.41 23.01
C ARG A 660 -39.00 -15.54 23.20
N THR A 661 -38.82 -14.54 22.33
CA THR A 661 -37.75 -13.54 22.48
C THR A 661 -37.95 -12.72 23.75
N ARG A 662 -37.24 -13.08 24.83
CA ARG A 662 -37.16 -12.32 26.09
C ARG A 662 -35.72 -11.88 26.31
N SER A 663 -35.51 -10.66 26.78
CA SER A 663 -34.17 -10.18 27.12
C SER A 663 -33.63 -10.92 28.36
N GLY A 664 -32.31 -11.00 28.52
CA GLY A 664 -31.70 -11.63 29.70
C GLY A 664 -32.22 -11.03 31.02
N SER A 665 -32.41 -9.71 31.07
CA SER A 665 -33.00 -9.00 32.22
C SER A 665 -34.44 -9.42 32.52
N GLN A 666 -35.26 -9.73 31.51
CA GLN A 666 -36.62 -10.22 31.70
C GLN A 666 -36.65 -11.67 32.22
N LEU A 667 -35.70 -12.50 31.79
CA LEU A 667 -35.54 -13.86 32.30
C LEU A 667 -35.11 -13.85 33.77
N GLU A 668 -34.15 -13.00 34.11
CA GLU A 668 -33.73 -12.79 35.50
C GLU A 668 -34.87 -12.27 36.37
N ALA A 669 -35.64 -11.29 35.90
CA ALA A 669 -36.79 -10.76 36.64
C ALA A 669 -37.84 -11.85 36.94
N THR A 670 -38.05 -12.79 36.01
CA THR A 670 -38.99 -13.91 36.19
C THR A 670 -38.52 -14.85 37.31
N ILE A 671 -37.23 -15.20 37.34
CA ILE A 671 -36.66 -16.05 38.39
C ILE A 671 -36.58 -15.30 39.73
N ASN A 672 -36.18 -14.03 39.74
CA ASN A 672 -36.11 -13.22 40.95
C ASN A 672 -37.48 -13.01 41.60
N ALA A 673 -38.55 -12.90 40.82
CA ALA A 673 -39.90 -12.86 41.36
C ALA A 673 -40.29 -14.17 42.07
N ALA A 674 -39.83 -15.33 41.55
CA ALA A 674 -40.07 -16.64 42.14
C ALA A 674 -39.23 -16.91 43.40
N LEU A 675 -38.05 -16.28 43.52
CA LEU A 675 -37.19 -16.38 44.70
C LEU A 675 -37.79 -15.70 45.95
N GLY A 676 -38.72 -14.75 45.76
CA GLY A 676 -39.52 -14.16 46.83
C GLY A 676 -38.76 -13.18 47.74
N ALA A 677 -39.27 -12.98 48.96
CA ALA A 677 -38.74 -12.00 49.92
C ALA A 677 -37.34 -12.33 50.46
N HIS A 678 -36.95 -13.62 50.45
CA HIS A 678 -35.64 -14.10 50.89
C HIS A 678 -34.93 -14.84 49.75
N PRO A 679 -34.37 -14.09 48.77
CA PRO A 679 -33.91 -14.69 47.53
C PRO A 679 -32.68 -15.60 47.73
N TYR A 680 -31.83 -15.26 48.68
CA TYR A 680 -30.66 -16.08 49.05
C TYR A 680 -31.08 -17.45 49.59
N GLU A 681 -31.94 -17.47 50.61
CA GLU A 681 -32.35 -18.72 51.26
C GLU A 681 -33.08 -19.64 50.30
N THR A 682 -33.96 -19.08 49.46
CA THR A 682 -34.70 -19.85 48.47
C THR A 682 -33.77 -20.38 47.38
N ALA A 683 -32.83 -19.57 46.89
CA ALA A 683 -31.84 -19.99 45.89
C ALA A 683 -30.90 -21.09 46.44
N TRP A 684 -30.43 -20.94 47.68
CA TRP A 684 -29.59 -21.93 48.36
C TRP A 684 -30.35 -23.25 48.59
N LEU A 685 -31.59 -23.17 49.08
CA LEU A 685 -32.46 -24.33 49.26
C LEU A 685 -32.69 -25.06 47.92
N THR A 686 -32.97 -24.33 46.85
CA THR A 686 -33.08 -24.91 45.51
C THR A 686 -31.77 -25.58 45.08
N LEU A 687 -30.61 -24.94 45.23
CA LEU A 687 -29.32 -25.52 44.84
C LEU A 687 -28.98 -26.80 45.60
N THR A 688 -29.21 -26.83 46.92
CA THR A 688 -28.95 -28.02 47.75
C THR A 688 -29.92 -29.17 47.46
N SER A 689 -31.08 -28.89 46.88
CA SER A 689 -32.03 -29.93 46.44
C SER A 689 -31.65 -30.59 45.09
N LEU A 690 -30.70 -30.01 44.35
CA LEU A 690 -30.28 -30.50 43.02
C LEU A 690 -29.25 -31.63 43.14
N ARG A 691 -29.54 -32.76 42.50
CA ARG A 691 -28.60 -33.87 42.32
C ARG A 691 -28.02 -33.87 40.91
N PRO A 692 -26.71 -33.99 40.72
CA PRO A 692 -26.10 -34.01 39.39
C PRO A 692 -26.52 -35.27 38.62
N ILE A 693 -26.72 -35.13 37.30
CA ILE A 693 -27.02 -36.22 36.36
C ILE A 693 -26.12 -36.12 35.12
N THR A 694 -26.02 -37.19 34.33
CA THR A 694 -25.34 -37.14 33.03
C THR A 694 -26.10 -36.22 32.07
N ASN A 695 -25.37 -35.36 31.37
CA ASN A 695 -25.98 -34.32 30.54
C ASN A 695 -26.74 -34.94 29.36
N GLN A 696 -28.04 -34.68 29.28
CA GLN A 696 -28.92 -35.07 28.17
C GLN A 696 -29.67 -33.81 27.72
N ASP A 697 -29.54 -33.41 26.46
CA ASP A 697 -30.18 -32.23 25.88
C ASP A 697 -29.98 -30.90 26.64
N GLY A 698 -28.88 -30.77 27.40
CA GLY A 698 -28.53 -29.60 28.21
C GLY A 698 -29.06 -29.62 29.65
N PHE A 699 -29.72 -30.70 30.08
CA PHE A 699 -30.13 -30.89 31.48
C PHE A 699 -29.01 -31.56 32.28
N SER A 700 -28.58 -30.95 33.38
CA SER A 700 -27.41 -31.38 34.16
C SER A 700 -27.73 -31.75 35.61
N ALA A 701 -28.92 -31.44 36.11
CA ALA A 701 -29.34 -31.76 37.47
C ALA A 701 -30.78 -32.27 37.54
N LEU A 702 -31.11 -32.98 38.61
CA LEU A 702 -32.44 -33.47 38.96
C LEU A 702 -32.82 -33.01 40.36
N ALA A 703 -34.02 -32.44 40.51
CA ALA A 703 -34.63 -32.14 41.80
C ALA A 703 -35.73 -33.16 42.10
N ASP A 704 -35.70 -33.77 43.30
CA ASP A 704 -36.75 -34.66 43.80
C ASP A 704 -37.37 -34.04 45.06
N LEU A 705 -38.61 -33.57 44.95
CA LEU A 705 -39.33 -32.89 46.03
C LEU A 705 -40.04 -33.86 46.98
N SER A 706 -40.11 -35.16 46.65
CA SER A 706 -40.89 -36.15 47.40
C SER A 706 -40.39 -36.42 48.83
N ALA A 707 -39.10 -36.18 49.08
CA ALA A 707 -38.45 -36.41 50.38
C ALA A 707 -38.31 -35.12 51.24
N MET A 708 -38.79 -33.98 50.75
CA MET A 708 -38.65 -32.69 51.43
C MET A 708 -39.88 -32.34 52.29
N GLU A 709 -39.68 -31.51 53.31
CA GLU A 709 -40.79 -30.94 54.08
C GLU A 709 -41.70 -30.09 53.17
N ARG A 710 -43.03 -30.15 53.35
CA ARG A 710 -44.00 -29.47 52.47
C ARG A 710 -43.71 -27.98 52.27
N SER A 711 -43.37 -27.28 53.35
CA SER A 711 -43.05 -25.84 53.34
C SER A 711 -41.82 -25.50 52.48
N GLN A 712 -40.80 -26.36 52.51
CA GLN A 712 -39.58 -26.23 51.72
C GLN A 712 -39.81 -26.64 50.26
N ALA A 713 -40.55 -27.72 50.04
CA ALA A 713 -40.92 -28.22 48.73
C ALA A 713 -41.71 -27.16 47.94
N ASP A 714 -42.63 -26.43 48.57
CA ASP A 714 -43.40 -25.36 47.92
C ASP A 714 -42.53 -24.19 47.45
N ARG A 715 -41.54 -23.78 48.27
CA ARG A 715 -40.57 -22.72 47.91
C ARG A 715 -39.72 -23.12 46.71
N VAL A 716 -39.22 -24.36 46.70
CA VAL A 716 -38.42 -24.88 45.58
C VAL A 716 -39.29 -25.07 44.33
N ARG A 717 -40.54 -25.53 44.49
CA ARG A 717 -41.47 -25.71 43.38
C ARG A 717 -41.75 -24.40 42.65
N MET A 718 -41.93 -23.28 43.36
CA MET A 718 -42.10 -21.96 42.73
C MET A 718 -40.93 -21.59 41.80
N VAL A 719 -39.68 -21.82 42.23
CA VAL A 719 -38.49 -21.54 41.43
C VAL A 719 -38.40 -22.49 40.22
N LEU A 720 -38.71 -23.78 40.42
CA LEU A 720 -38.70 -24.77 39.34
C LEU A 720 -39.81 -24.52 38.31
N THR A 721 -40.99 -24.07 38.74
CA THR A 721 -42.08 -23.66 37.84
C THR A 721 -41.71 -22.42 37.03
N ALA A 722 -41.12 -21.39 37.65
CA ALA A 722 -40.60 -20.24 36.93
C ALA A 722 -39.46 -20.62 35.97
N GLY A 723 -38.64 -21.60 36.34
CA GLY A 723 -37.64 -22.24 35.49
C GLY A 723 -38.25 -22.96 34.29
N ALA A 724 -39.41 -23.61 34.45
CA ALA A 724 -40.13 -24.27 33.37
C ALA A 724 -40.72 -23.24 32.38
N ASP A 725 -41.22 -22.11 32.87
CA ASP A 725 -41.76 -21.02 32.04
C ASP A 725 -40.72 -20.39 31.10
N ILE A 726 -39.44 -20.49 31.45
CA ILE A 726 -38.32 -20.01 30.62
C ILE A 726 -37.62 -21.14 29.84
N GLY A 727 -38.04 -22.40 29.99
CA GLY A 727 -37.44 -23.56 29.33
C GLY A 727 -36.18 -24.10 29.99
N ALA A 728 -35.86 -23.66 31.21
CA ALA A 728 -34.72 -24.12 31.99
C ALA A 728 -34.97 -25.41 32.78
N VAL A 729 -36.25 -25.77 32.97
CA VAL A 729 -36.68 -26.91 33.76
C VAL A 729 -37.72 -27.72 32.99
N GLU A 730 -37.62 -29.04 33.05
CA GLU A 730 -38.58 -29.97 32.44
C GLU A 730 -39.09 -30.97 33.48
N ASN A 731 -40.38 -31.30 33.43
CA ASN A 731 -40.97 -32.29 34.32
C ASN A 731 -40.78 -33.70 33.73
N VAL A 732 -40.36 -34.67 34.55
CA VAL A 732 -40.21 -36.06 34.11
C VAL A 732 -41.60 -36.69 34.05
N SER A 733 -42.11 -36.93 32.84
CA SER A 733 -43.49 -37.33 32.48
C SER A 733 -44.15 -38.47 33.30
N HIS A 734 -43.39 -39.22 34.10
CA HIS A 734 -43.89 -40.31 34.96
C HIS A 734 -44.00 -39.98 36.46
N ASN A 735 -43.46 -38.84 36.96
CA ASN A 735 -43.53 -38.45 38.38
C ASN A 735 -43.64 -36.92 38.57
N PRO A 736 -44.74 -36.39 39.15
CA PRO A 736 -44.98 -34.94 39.24
C PRO A 736 -44.04 -34.18 40.20
N GLU A 737 -43.33 -34.89 41.08
CA GLU A 737 -42.39 -34.31 42.06
C GLU A 737 -40.92 -34.37 41.61
N ARG A 738 -40.63 -34.76 40.34
CA ARG A 738 -39.27 -34.85 39.79
C ARG A 738 -39.05 -33.94 38.60
N TYR A 739 -38.06 -33.06 38.73
CA TYR A 739 -37.74 -32.04 37.73
C TYR A 739 -36.30 -32.22 37.21
N ARG A 740 -36.10 -32.08 35.91
CA ARG A 740 -34.79 -31.95 35.26
C ARG A 740 -34.45 -30.49 35.10
N VAL A 741 -33.25 -30.10 35.48
CA VAL A 741 -32.79 -28.70 35.52
C VAL A 741 -31.56 -28.53 34.64
N ARG A 742 -31.58 -27.49 33.78
CA ARG A 742 -30.45 -27.13 32.93
C ARG A 742 -29.31 -26.46 33.71
N SER A 743 -28.11 -26.52 33.16
CA SER A 743 -26.90 -25.92 33.74
C SER A 743 -27.04 -24.43 33.99
N GLU A 744 -27.69 -23.70 33.08
CA GLU A 744 -27.75 -22.24 33.07
C GLU A 744 -28.55 -21.69 34.26
N LEU A 745 -29.63 -22.37 34.67
CA LEU A 745 -30.40 -22.00 35.86
C LEU A 745 -29.63 -22.26 37.15
N ARG A 746 -28.89 -23.37 37.22
CA ARG A 746 -28.02 -23.68 38.37
C ARG A 746 -26.92 -22.63 38.51
N GLU A 747 -26.29 -22.24 37.41
CA GLU A 747 -25.27 -21.18 37.38
C GLU A 747 -25.84 -19.83 37.80
N TYR A 748 -27.03 -19.48 37.31
CA TYR A 748 -27.72 -18.26 37.72
C TYR A 748 -28.02 -18.23 39.23
N LEU A 749 -28.63 -19.29 39.78
CA LEU A 749 -28.93 -19.40 41.21
C LEU A 749 -27.66 -19.33 42.07
N SER A 750 -26.57 -19.97 41.61
CA SER A 750 -25.26 -19.87 42.25
C SER A 750 -24.73 -18.43 42.26
N SER A 751 -24.92 -17.68 41.16
CA SER A 751 -24.53 -16.27 41.08
C SER A 751 -25.35 -15.37 42.03
N VAL A 752 -26.64 -15.68 42.24
CA VAL A 752 -27.49 -14.96 43.21
C VAL A 752 -26.98 -15.17 44.63
N CYS A 753 -26.60 -16.40 44.98
CA CYS A 753 -25.98 -16.70 46.26
C CYS A 753 -24.64 -15.95 46.45
N ASP A 754 -23.75 -15.98 45.43
CA ASP A 754 -22.44 -15.32 45.48
C ASP A 754 -22.54 -13.78 45.58
N LYS A 755 -23.49 -13.16 44.87
CA LYS A 755 -23.74 -11.70 44.96
C LYS A 755 -24.12 -11.28 46.39
N GLN A 756 -24.92 -12.08 47.08
CA GLN A 756 -25.30 -11.77 48.47
C GLN A 756 -24.11 -11.91 49.42
N PHE A 757 -23.25 -12.92 49.23
CA PHE A 757 -22.01 -13.09 50.02
C PHE A 757 -21.02 -11.94 49.84
N LYS A 758 -20.98 -11.32 48.67
CA LYS A 758 -20.11 -10.16 48.39
C LYS A 758 -20.66 -8.85 48.96
N THR A 759 -21.99 -8.72 49.03
CA THR A 759 -22.65 -7.47 49.45
C THR A 759 -22.80 -7.39 50.98
N ASP A 760 -22.93 -8.53 51.67
CA ASP A 760 -23.16 -8.58 53.11
C ASP A 760 -22.03 -9.33 53.84
N ALA A 761 -21.11 -8.57 54.44
CA ALA A 761 -20.00 -9.13 55.22
C ALA A 761 -20.50 -9.98 56.42
N THR A 762 -21.67 -9.66 56.97
CA THR A 762 -22.23 -10.39 58.12
C THR A 762 -22.77 -11.76 57.71
N ALA A 763 -23.28 -11.91 56.49
CA ALA A 763 -23.74 -13.19 55.94
C ALA A 763 -22.56 -14.15 55.69
N LYS A 764 -21.42 -13.62 55.23
CA LYS A 764 -20.17 -14.39 55.08
C LYS A 764 -19.65 -14.91 56.41
N ASP A 765 -19.65 -14.05 57.44
CA ASP A 765 -19.24 -14.44 58.78
C ASP A 765 -20.22 -15.45 59.40
N ARG A 766 -21.53 -15.32 59.16
CA ARG A 766 -22.55 -16.28 59.60
C ARG A 766 -22.41 -17.65 58.93
N ALA A 767 -22.14 -17.71 57.62
CA ALA A 767 -21.91 -18.98 56.91
C ALA A 767 -20.61 -19.66 57.36
N ARG A 768 -19.54 -18.88 57.58
CA ARG A 768 -18.28 -19.41 58.13
C ARG A 768 -18.45 -19.90 59.57
N LEU A 769 -19.25 -19.19 60.37
CA LEU A 769 -19.63 -19.61 61.71
C LEU A 769 -20.40 -20.93 61.68
N ASP A 770 -21.41 -21.05 60.82
CA ASP A 770 -22.20 -22.27 60.65
C ASP A 770 -21.33 -23.47 60.24
N GLN A 771 -20.42 -23.27 59.27
CA GLN A 771 -19.49 -24.31 58.84
C GLN A 771 -18.56 -24.80 59.97
N LEU A 772 -17.93 -23.86 60.69
CA LEU A 772 -16.96 -24.20 61.74
C LEU A 772 -17.65 -24.78 62.98
N VAL A 773 -18.82 -24.26 63.35
CA VAL A 773 -19.61 -24.77 64.47
C VAL A 773 -20.17 -26.15 64.13
N SER A 774 -20.72 -26.36 62.93
CA SER A 774 -21.17 -27.68 62.48
C SER A 774 -20.03 -28.72 62.49
N ALA A 775 -18.83 -28.33 62.05
CA ALA A 775 -17.65 -29.20 62.12
C ALA A 775 -17.21 -29.48 63.57
N ALA A 776 -17.29 -28.49 64.46
CA ALA A 776 -16.95 -28.64 65.88
C ALA A 776 -17.95 -29.52 66.64
N LEU A 777 -19.21 -29.53 66.21
CA LEU A 777 -20.28 -30.33 66.76
C LEU A 777 -20.34 -31.77 66.21
N ALA A 778 -19.57 -32.11 65.16
CA ALA A 778 -19.48 -33.49 64.67
C ALA A 778 -18.82 -34.43 65.71
N PRO A 779 -19.21 -35.72 65.78
CA PRO A 779 -20.12 -36.46 64.90
C PRO A 779 -21.63 -36.33 65.18
N HIS A 780 -22.04 -35.79 66.34
CA HIS A 780 -23.44 -35.72 66.79
C HIS A 780 -23.93 -34.26 66.90
N PRO A 781 -24.24 -33.59 65.78
CA PRO A 781 -24.43 -32.15 65.76
C PRO A 781 -25.62 -31.67 66.58
N ARG A 782 -26.71 -32.44 66.59
CA ARG A 782 -27.92 -32.11 67.34
C ARG A 782 -27.68 -32.19 68.85
N GLU A 783 -27.22 -33.33 69.34
CA GLU A 783 -27.05 -33.61 70.77
C GLU A 783 -25.90 -32.78 71.36
N HIS A 784 -24.80 -32.59 70.62
CA HIS A 784 -23.72 -31.69 71.04
C HIS A 784 -24.16 -30.22 71.09
N SER A 785 -25.03 -29.77 70.17
CA SER A 785 -25.54 -28.39 70.22
C SER A 785 -26.39 -28.15 71.46
N GLU A 786 -27.15 -29.15 71.89
CA GLU A 786 -27.96 -29.12 73.11
C GLU A 786 -27.10 -29.07 74.37
N ILE A 787 -26.01 -29.86 74.43
CA ILE A 787 -25.02 -29.77 75.51
C ILE A 787 -24.48 -28.34 75.63
N VAL A 788 -24.07 -27.74 74.51
CA VAL A 788 -23.50 -26.39 74.54
C VAL A 788 -24.54 -25.37 75.00
N LEU A 789 -25.74 -25.40 74.42
CA LEU A 789 -26.83 -24.48 74.78
C LEU A 789 -27.20 -24.55 76.27
N ASN A 790 -27.18 -25.75 76.87
CA ASN A 790 -27.50 -25.95 78.28
C ASN A 790 -26.42 -25.43 79.25
N THR A 791 -25.19 -25.22 78.76
CA THR A 791 -24.07 -24.67 79.57
C THR A 791 -23.94 -23.15 79.48
N LEU A 792 -24.75 -22.47 78.66
CA LEU A 792 -24.66 -21.03 78.49
C LEU A 792 -25.43 -20.28 79.58
N GLU A 793 -24.75 -19.37 80.26
CA GLU A 793 -25.34 -18.48 81.25
C GLU A 793 -25.71 -17.14 80.59
N PRO A 794 -26.96 -16.64 80.74
CA PRO A 794 -27.36 -15.35 80.20
C PRO A 794 -26.72 -14.20 80.98
N ILE A 795 -26.23 -13.19 80.28
CA ILE A 795 -25.69 -11.95 80.86
C ILE A 795 -26.44 -10.72 80.33
N ARG A 796 -26.32 -9.59 81.02
CA ARG A 796 -26.78 -8.31 80.45
C ARG A 796 -25.91 -7.96 79.26
N GLU A 797 -26.54 -7.53 78.16
CA GLU A 797 -25.83 -7.23 76.93
C GLU A 797 -24.77 -6.13 77.15
N THR A 798 -23.50 -6.50 76.97
CA THR A 798 -22.35 -5.61 77.05
C THR A 798 -21.44 -5.88 75.86
N GLU A 799 -21.13 -4.84 75.07
CA GLU A 799 -20.29 -4.93 73.87
C GLU A 799 -20.78 -5.95 72.80
N GLY A 800 -22.09 -6.24 72.82
CA GLY A 800 -22.76 -7.16 71.90
C GLY A 800 -22.62 -8.65 72.25
N PHE A 801 -22.25 -8.97 73.50
CA PHE A 801 -22.29 -10.33 74.05
C PHE A 801 -23.53 -10.51 74.93
N THR A 802 -24.21 -11.65 74.80
CA THR A 802 -25.48 -11.94 75.50
C THR A 802 -25.41 -13.12 76.44
N SER A 803 -24.41 -13.99 76.27
CA SER A 803 -24.23 -15.17 77.12
C SER A 803 -22.76 -15.34 77.48
N MET A 804 -22.48 -16.07 78.55
CA MET A 804 -21.14 -16.49 78.94
C MET A 804 -21.10 -17.98 79.27
N VAL A 805 -19.91 -18.57 79.22
CA VAL A 805 -19.66 -19.92 79.72
C VAL A 805 -18.30 -19.95 80.41
N THR A 806 -18.22 -20.64 81.54
CA THR A 806 -16.96 -20.88 82.26
C THR A 806 -16.68 -22.38 82.21
N LEU A 807 -15.60 -22.81 81.56
CA LEU A 807 -15.33 -24.25 81.34
C LEU A 807 -15.00 -25.01 82.63
N THR A 808 -14.55 -24.33 83.68
CA THR A 808 -14.27 -24.92 85.00
C THR A 808 -15.52 -25.31 85.77
N ASP A 809 -16.66 -24.71 85.44
CA ASP A 809 -17.93 -24.96 86.12
C ASP A 809 -18.64 -26.21 85.55
N ILE A 810 -18.13 -26.74 84.44
CA ILE A 810 -18.64 -27.96 83.79
C ILE A 810 -17.99 -29.19 84.42
N HIS A 811 -18.74 -29.94 85.24
CA HIS A 811 -18.23 -31.10 85.96
C HIS A 811 -17.93 -32.33 85.08
N ASN A 812 -18.51 -32.43 83.87
CA ASN A 812 -18.28 -33.55 82.97
C ASN A 812 -17.17 -33.24 81.95
N ASP A 813 -16.11 -34.04 81.96
CA ASP A 813 -14.98 -33.93 81.02
C ASP A 813 -15.39 -34.06 79.55
N TYR A 814 -16.41 -34.88 79.25
CA TYR A 814 -16.93 -35.02 77.88
C TYR A 814 -17.60 -33.74 77.40
N ASP A 815 -18.51 -33.20 78.21
CA ASP A 815 -19.26 -31.97 77.91
C ASP A 815 -18.30 -30.77 77.81
N SER A 816 -17.33 -30.66 78.73
CA SER A 816 -16.29 -29.62 78.71
C SER A 816 -15.49 -29.62 77.40
N ARG A 817 -15.16 -30.80 76.85
CA ARG A 817 -14.47 -30.91 75.55
C ARG A 817 -15.35 -30.55 74.36
N VAL A 818 -16.64 -30.87 74.38
CA VAL A 818 -17.59 -30.47 73.34
C VAL A 818 -17.75 -28.95 73.35
N VAL A 819 -18.00 -28.36 74.52
CA VAL A 819 -18.14 -26.91 74.69
C VAL A 819 -16.85 -26.20 74.28
N ARG A 820 -15.68 -26.67 74.72
CA ARG A 820 -14.37 -26.10 74.33
C ARG A 820 -14.14 -26.11 72.82
N ARG A 821 -14.52 -27.18 72.11
CA ARG A 821 -14.43 -27.25 70.64
C ARG A 821 -15.29 -26.18 69.97
N VAL A 822 -16.51 -26.01 70.45
CA VAL A 822 -17.44 -24.98 69.93
C VAL A 822 -16.97 -23.57 70.28
N MET A 823 -16.45 -23.33 71.48
CA MET A 823 -15.88 -22.02 71.86
C MET A 823 -14.66 -21.67 71.02
N ASN A 824 -13.78 -22.64 70.74
CA ASN A 824 -12.64 -22.44 69.85
C ASN A 824 -13.08 -22.14 68.40
N ALA A 825 -14.08 -22.85 67.89
CA ALA A 825 -14.65 -22.60 66.56
C ALA A 825 -15.33 -21.22 66.48
N GLY A 826 -16.08 -20.83 67.50
CA GLY A 826 -16.73 -19.52 67.59
C GLY A 826 -15.72 -18.37 67.75
N SER A 827 -14.61 -18.60 68.44
CA SER A 827 -13.50 -17.64 68.59
C SER A 827 -12.81 -17.36 67.25
N ALA A 828 -12.65 -18.39 66.41
CA ALA A 828 -12.07 -18.24 65.07
C ALA A 828 -12.86 -17.29 64.14
N VAL A 829 -14.14 -17.04 64.44
CA VAL A 829 -15.03 -16.11 63.69
C VAL A 829 -15.46 -14.91 64.55
N LYS A 830 -14.80 -14.66 65.69
CA LYS A 830 -15.10 -13.55 66.63
C LYS A 830 -16.54 -13.54 67.18
N ALA A 831 -17.25 -14.67 67.09
CA ALA A 831 -18.55 -14.87 67.71
C ALA A 831 -18.41 -15.18 69.21
N VAL A 832 -17.22 -15.60 69.63
CA VAL A 832 -16.84 -15.84 71.03
C VAL A 832 -15.56 -15.06 71.34
N ALA A 833 -15.46 -14.49 72.54
CA ALA A 833 -14.25 -13.85 73.04
C ALA A 833 -13.87 -14.43 74.40
N PRO A 834 -12.61 -14.86 74.62
CA PRO A 834 -12.16 -15.23 75.95
C PRO A 834 -12.10 -14.00 76.87
N ASP A 835 -12.36 -14.19 78.15
CA ASP A 835 -12.18 -13.15 79.17
C ASP A 835 -10.68 -12.84 79.33
N VAL A 836 -10.34 -11.57 79.53
CA VAL A 836 -8.95 -11.10 79.69
C VAL A 836 -8.43 -11.34 81.12
N LYS A 837 -9.33 -11.50 82.10
CA LYS A 837 -9.01 -11.60 83.53
C LYS A 837 -9.17 -13.00 84.11
N ILE A 838 -10.01 -13.85 83.50
CA ILE A 838 -10.36 -15.17 84.01
C ILE A 838 -10.10 -16.18 82.91
N ASP A 839 -9.11 -17.05 83.13
CA ASP A 839 -8.85 -18.19 82.25
C ASP A 839 -10.08 -19.10 82.19
N ASP A 840 -10.33 -19.71 81.03
CA ASP A 840 -11.47 -20.61 80.76
C ASP A 840 -12.87 -19.99 80.78
N ARG A 841 -12.99 -18.64 80.84
CA ARG A 841 -14.27 -17.93 80.63
C ARG A 841 -14.39 -17.37 79.23
N TYR A 842 -15.56 -17.54 78.61
CA TYR A 842 -15.85 -17.08 77.26
C TYR A 842 -17.16 -16.29 77.21
N TYR A 843 -17.15 -15.16 76.50
CA TYR A 843 -18.33 -14.35 76.19
C TYR A 843 -18.82 -14.66 74.78
N ILE A 844 -20.13 -14.80 74.61
CA ILE A 844 -20.76 -15.31 73.39
C ILE A 844 -21.73 -14.27 72.82
N ARG A 845 -21.59 -14.01 71.51
CA ARG A 845 -22.50 -13.13 70.75
C ARG A 845 -23.79 -13.86 70.36
N PRO A 846 -24.90 -13.14 70.11
CA PRO A 846 -26.17 -13.72 69.66
C PRO A 846 -26.04 -14.64 68.43
N ALA A 847 -25.13 -14.31 67.51
CA ALA A 847 -24.92 -15.07 66.28
C ALA A 847 -24.58 -16.55 66.52
N LEU A 848 -23.73 -16.87 67.50
CA LEU A 848 -23.41 -18.27 67.81
C LEU A 848 -24.61 -18.99 68.44
N TYR A 849 -25.35 -18.29 69.31
CA TYR A 849 -26.55 -18.83 69.95
C TYR A 849 -27.63 -19.17 68.91
N GLU A 850 -27.90 -18.27 67.97
CA GLU A 850 -28.83 -18.49 66.84
C GLU A 850 -28.39 -19.66 65.95
N THR A 851 -27.09 -19.75 65.63
CA THR A 851 -26.56 -20.87 64.85
C THR A 851 -26.74 -22.20 65.57
N LEU A 852 -26.45 -22.28 66.88
CA LEU A 852 -26.64 -23.50 67.67
C LEU A 852 -28.12 -23.92 67.74
N LEU A 853 -29.04 -22.97 67.89
CA LEU A 853 -30.48 -23.25 67.83
C LEU A 853 -30.93 -23.74 66.45
N THR A 854 -30.37 -23.16 65.39
CA THR A 854 -30.68 -23.56 64.01
C THR A 854 -30.20 -24.98 63.75
N ILE A 855 -28.96 -25.32 64.15
CA ILE A 855 -28.40 -26.67 64.02
C ILE A 855 -29.21 -27.68 64.84
N ARG A 856 -29.59 -27.35 66.08
CA ARG A 856 -30.47 -28.20 66.90
C ARG A 856 -31.79 -28.53 66.19
N ALA A 857 -32.36 -27.54 65.49
CA ALA A 857 -33.64 -27.69 64.79
C ALA A 857 -33.53 -28.45 63.46
N THR A 858 -32.42 -28.33 62.74
CA THR A 858 -32.25 -28.89 61.39
C THR A 858 -31.53 -30.23 61.36
N ALA A 859 -30.68 -30.53 62.35
CA ALA A 859 -29.89 -31.76 62.38
C ALA A 859 -30.76 -32.98 62.74
N PRO A 860 -30.54 -34.14 62.06
CA PRO A 860 -31.21 -35.38 62.41
C PRO A 860 -30.73 -35.92 63.76
N GLU A 861 -31.59 -36.64 64.46
CA GLU A 861 -31.29 -37.30 65.73
C GLU A 861 -30.35 -38.49 65.52
N SER A 862 -29.33 -38.61 66.37
CA SER A 862 -28.23 -39.57 66.21
C SER A 862 -28.44 -40.78 67.12
N SER A 863 -28.83 -41.93 66.56
CA SER A 863 -29.07 -43.17 67.31
C SER A 863 -27.82 -43.76 67.98
N ALA A 864 -26.62 -43.36 67.54
CA ALA A 864 -25.34 -43.82 68.08
C ALA A 864 -24.82 -42.96 69.26
N TYR A 865 -25.43 -41.81 69.54
CA TYR A 865 -24.95 -40.85 70.53
C TYR A 865 -24.84 -41.46 71.94
N ASP A 866 -25.88 -42.14 72.40
CA ASP A 866 -25.90 -42.75 73.74
C ASP A 866 -24.79 -43.81 73.92
N TYR A 867 -24.55 -44.60 72.87
CA TYR A 867 -23.49 -45.63 72.89
C TYR A 867 -22.09 -45.00 72.92
N GLU A 868 -21.85 -43.95 72.14
CA GLU A 868 -20.56 -43.26 72.10
C GLU A 868 -20.26 -42.47 73.37
N ARG A 869 -21.29 -41.83 73.96
CA ARG A 869 -21.16 -41.12 75.23
C ARG A 869 -20.77 -42.05 76.38
N VAL A 870 -21.47 -43.19 76.51
CA VAL A 870 -21.17 -44.20 77.54
C VAL A 870 -19.77 -44.81 77.36
N ARG A 871 -19.31 -45.00 76.12
CA ARG A 871 -17.94 -45.44 75.83
C ARG A 871 -16.91 -44.42 76.33
N TYR A 872 -17.21 -43.13 76.25
CA TYR A 872 -16.29 -42.07 76.66
C TYR A 872 -16.20 -41.89 78.18
N GLU A 873 -17.33 -41.99 78.87
CA GLU A 873 -17.44 -41.79 80.33
C GLU A 873 -16.88 -42.99 81.15
N GLY A 874 -16.31 -44.01 80.49
CA GLY A 874 -15.51 -45.05 81.15
C GLY A 874 -16.30 -46.04 82.02
N VAL A 875 -17.63 -46.05 81.94
CA VAL A 875 -18.47 -46.98 82.70
C VAL A 875 -18.47 -48.35 82.02
N GLN A 876 -17.57 -49.24 82.47
CA GLN A 876 -17.65 -50.67 82.17
C GLN A 876 -18.81 -51.30 82.95
N HIS A 877 -20.00 -51.35 82.36
CA HIS A 877 -20.97 -52.40 82.67
C HIS A 877 -21.53 -53.02 81.38
N ARG A 878 -21.04 -54.23 81.10
CA ARG A 878 -21.68 -55.29 80.29
C ARG A 878 -21.32 -56.62 80.98
N PRO A 879 -22.16 -57.66 80.95
CA PRO A 879 -22.77 -58.25 79.75
C PRO A 879 -24.29 -58.55 79.94
N ALA A 880 -25.12 -58.92 78.96
CA ALA A 880 -25.04 -59.98 77.95
C ALA A 880 -25.92 -59.61 76.72
N LEU A 881 -25.49 -59.84 75.48
CA LEU A 881 -25.76 -61.07 74.71
C LEU A 881 -27.21 -61.56 74.90
N ASP A 882 -28.07 -61.24 73.94
CA ASP A 882 -29.12 -62.17 73.51
C ASP A 882 -29.04 -62.34 72.00
N ALA A 883 -28.92 -63.60 71.61
CA ALA A 883 -28.86 -64.09 70.25
C ALA A 883 -30.10 -64.95 70.04
N GLY A 884 -30.94 -64.56 69.08
CA GLY A 884 -32.12 -65.31 68.63
C GLY A 884 -33.10 -64.36 67.95
N VAL A 885 -33.74 -64.64 66.83
CA VAL A 885 -34.10 -65.92 66.21
C VAL A 885 -34.40 -65.64 64.72
N LEU A 886 -33.98 -66.55 63.82
CA LEU A 886 -34.48 -66.65 62.45
C LEU A 886 -35.93 -67.17 62.46
N ARG A 887 -36.86 -66.46 61.81
CA ARG A 887 -38.09 -67.08 61.28
C ARG A 887 -38.63 -66.38 60.04
N GLU A 888 -38.70 -67.16 58.96
CA GLU A 888 -39.51 -66.96 57.77
C GLU A 888 -41.00 -66.86 58.11
N ALA A 889 -41.76 -66.04 57.37
CA ALA A 889 -42.91 -66.48 56.57
C ALA A 889 -43.66 -65.26 55.99
N GLN A 890 -43.91 -65.33 54.68
CA GLN A 890 -44.81 -64.48 53.89
C GLN A 890 -46.16 -64.24 54.58
N HIS A 891 -46.81 -63.10 54.29
CA HIS A 891 -48.24 -63.04 54.00
C HIS A 891 -48.49 -61.93 52.96
N GLU A 892 -48.87 -62.35 51.75
CA GLU A 892 -49.52 -61.53 50.74
C GLU A 892 -50.99 -61.26 51.11
N LEU A 893 -51.57 -60.28 50.40
CA LEU A 893 -52.99 -59.98 50.13
C LEU A 893 -53.58 -58.81 50.92
N PRO A 894 -54.62 -58.11 50.42
CA PRO A 894 -54.90 -57.70 49.02
C PRO A 894 -55.40 -56.23 48.94
N LEU A 895 -55.10 -55.51 47.86
CA LEU A 895 -55.75 -54.21 47.59
C LEU A 895 -57.08 -54.43 46.83
N PRO A 896 -58.24 -53.90 47.31
CA PRO A 896 -59.53 -54.05 46.65
C PRO A 896 -59.69 -53.13 45.44
N ARG A 897 -60.32 -53.64 44.39
CA ARG A 897 -60.88 -52.87 43.25
C ARG A 897 -62.20 -52.22 43.65
N GLY A 898 -62.45 -51.00 43.15
CA GLY A 898 -63.74 -50.33 43.22
C GLY A 898 -63.83 -49.02 42.42
N ASN A 899 -64.07 -49.15 41.12
CA ASN A 899 -64.90 -48.32 40.23
C ASN A 899 -64.58 -46.82 40.00
N ALA A 900 -64.05 -46.52 38.80
CA ALA A 900 -64.37 -45.33 38.00
C ALA A 900 -64.26 -45.67 36.48
N PRO A 901 -65.01 -45.01 35.58
CA PRO A 901 -65.54 -45.62 34.37
C PRO A 901 -64.69 -45.44 33.10
N GLU A 902 -64.84 -46.43 32.22
CA GLU A 902 -64.74 -46.47 30.75
C GLU A 902 -64.20 -45.23 30.02
N ILE A 903 -62.95 -45.31 29.54
CA ILE A 903 -62.46 -44.50 28.41
C ILE A 903 -61.90 -45.46 27.35
N GLU A 904 -62.48 -45.30 26.17
CA GLU A 904 -62.30 -45.99 24.89
C GLU A 904 -60.91 -46.57 24.59
N ARG A 905 -60.92 -47.83 24.17
CA ARG A 905 -59.82 -48.48 23.45
C ARG A 905 -59.57 -47.79 22.10
N ARG A 906 -58.33 -47.40 21.83
CA ARG A 906 -57.76 -47.20 20.47
C ARG A 906 -56.46 -48.01 20.32
N PRO A 907 -56.10 -48.45 19.10
CA PRO A 907 -55.36 -49.68 18.86
C PRO A 907 -53.84 -49.54 19.05
N GLU A 908 -53.23 -50.58 19.61
CA GLU A 908 -51.78 -50.80 19.65
C GLU A 908 -51.21 -50.82 18.22
N ARG A 909 -50.13 -50.06 18.00
CA ARG A 909 -49.22 -50.25 16.86
C ARG A 909 -48.06 -51.14 17.31
N PRO A 910 -47.51 -52.01 16.43
CA PRO A 910 -46.50 -52.99 16.83
C PRO A 910 -45.16 -52.32 17.15
N ALA A 911 -44.48 -52.81 18.19
CA ALA A 911 -43.08 -52.46 18.46
C ALA A 911 -42.18 -52.98 17.33
N LEU A 912 -41.33 -52.11 16.78
CA LEU A 912 -40.27 -52.49 15.84
C LEU A 912 -39.25 -53.41 16.55
N PRO A 913 -38.62 -54.38 15.85
CA PRO A 913 -37.68 -55.31 16.47
C PRO A 913 -36.39 -54.59 16.90
N PRO A 914 -35.68 -55.10 17.94
CA PRO A 914 -34.35 -54.59 18.30
C PRO A 914 -33.33 -54.87 17.20
N VAL A 915 -32.56 -53.85 16.81
CA VAL A 915 -31.48 -53.94 15.82
C VAL A 915 -30.37 -54.85 16.39
N GLN A 916 -30.08 -55.96 15.72
CA GLN A 916 -29.02 -56.88 16.11
C GLN A 916 -27.64 -56.23 15.87
N PRO A 917 -26.64 -56.45 16.74
CA PRO A 917 -25.29 -55.91 16.54
C PRO A 917 -24.62 -56.55 15.32
N LEU A 918 -23.91 -55.74 14.53
CA LEU A 918 -23.15 -56.20 13.35
C LEU A 918 -22.14 -57.29 13.73
N SER A 919 -22.14 -58.39 12.98
CA SER A 919 -21.15 -59.45 13.14
C SER A 919 -19.74 -58.97 12.75
N PRO A 920 -18.66 -59.58 13.28
CA PRO A 920 -17.30 -59.19 12.94
C PRO A 920 -16.99 -59.36 11.44
N GLU A 921 -17.60 -60.33 10.77
CA GLU A 921 -17.46 -60.56 9.33
C GLU A 921 -18.14 -59.44 8.51
N GLU A 922 -19.36 -59.05 8.88
CA GLU A 922 -20.06 -57.92 8.25
C GLU A 922 -19.32 -56.60 8.45
N ARG A 923 -18.71 -56.39 9.63
CA ARG A 923 -17.86 -55.21 9.87
C ARG A 923 -16.67 -55.15 8.93
N GLN A 924 -15.97 -56.26 8.74
CA GLN A 924 -14.80 -56.31 7.85
C GLN A 924 -15.20 -56.09 6.39
N GLN A 925 -16.32 -56.68 5.96
CA GLN A 925 -16.85 -56.49 4.60
C GLN A 925 -17.26 -55.03 4.35
N LEU A 926 -17.91 -54.38 5.31
CA LEU A 926 -18.30 -52.97 5.19
C LEU A 926 -17.10 -52.03 5.17
N VAL A 927 -16.08 -52.28 6.00
CA VAL A 927 -14.84 -51.48 5.99
C VAL A 927 -14.12 -51.62 4.64
N ALA A 928 -14.01 -52.84 4.10
CA ALA A 928 -13.42 -53.07 2.78
C ALA A 928 -14.22 -52.37 1.67
N TYR A 929 -15.55 -52.47 1.72
CA TYR A 929 -16.44 -51.82 0.76
C TYR A 929 -16.32 -50.29 0.77
N TYR A 930 -16.36 -49.66 1.95
CA TYR A 930 -16.23 -48.21 2.08
C TYR A 930 -14.85 -47.72 1.62
N ARG A 931 -13.79 -48.46 1.98
CA ARG A 931 -12.43 -48.13 1.55
C ARG A 931 -12.29 -48.22 0.03
N GLU A 932 -12.81 -49.28 -0.60
CA GLU A 932 -12.73 -49.45 -2.05
C GLU A 932 -13.52 -48.34 -2.77
N ALA A 933 -14.73 -48.05 -2.32
CA ALA A 933 -15.57 -47.00 -2.92
C ALA A 933 -14.92 -45.60 -2.86
N MET A 934 -14.15 -45.31 -1.80
CA MET A 934 -13.40 -44.06 -1.66
C MET A 934 -12.14 -44.02 -2.53
N LEU A 935 -11.38 -45.12 -2.58
CA LEU A 935 -10.19 -45.20 -3.42
C LEU A 935 -10.55 -45.11 -4.91
N GLU A 936 -11.63 -45.77 -5.33
CA GLU A 936 -12.13 -45.68 -6.71
C GLU A 936 -12.50 -44.24 -7.11
N ALA A 937 -12.98 -43.43 -6.17
CA ALA A 937 -13.36 -42.04 -6.40
C ALA A 937 -12.17 -41.16 -6.85
N VAL A 938 -10.97 -41.50 -6.38
CA VAL A 938 -9.71 -40.82 -6.71
C VAL A 938 -8.87 -41.60 -7.73
N ASN A 939 -9.53 -42.48 -8.52
CA ASN A 939 -8.94 -43.36 -9.52
C ASN A 939 -7.91 -44.37 -8.99
N LEU A 940 -8.04 -44.80 -7.74
CA LEU A 940 -7.18 -45.80 -7.10
C LEU A 940 -7.93 -47.10 -6.85
N ARG A 941 -7.16 -48.18 -6.72
CA ARG A 941 -7.65 -49.51 -6.34
C ARG A 941 -6.92 -49.97 -5.09
N SER A 942 -7.58 -50.71 -4.19
CA SER A 942 -6.95 -51.11 -2.93
C SER A 942 -5.70 -51.97 -3.13
N ASP A 943 -5.66 -52.80 -4.18
CA ASP A 943 -4.54 -53.69 -4.49
C ASP A 943 -3.24 -52.91 -4.77
N ILE A 944 -3.34 -51.82 -5.52
CA ILE A 944 -2.20 -50.94 -5.83
C ILE A 944 -1.71 -50.23 -4.57
N VAL A 945 -2.64 -49.67 -3.80
CA VAL A 945 -2.31 -48.91 -2.57
C VAL A 945 -1.66 -49.82 -1.52
N ASP A 946 -2.22 -51.01 -1.32
CA ASP A 946 -1.72 -51.98 -0.34
C ASP A 946 -0.35 -52.52 -0.74
N THR A 947 -0.09 -52.70 -2.04
CA THR A 947 1.22 -53.18 -2.53
C THR A 947 2.29 -52.10 -2.37
N ARG A 948 2.03 -50.86 -2.81
CA ARG A 948 3.00 -49.75 -2.76
C ARG A 948 3.27 -49.23 -1.34
N LEU A 949 2.29 -49.30 -0.45
CA LEU A 949 2.42 -48.87 0.95
C LEU A 949 2.63 -50.04 1.93
N SER A 950 2.92 -51.24 1.41
CA SER A 950 3.17 -52.45 2.20
C SER A 950 4.36 -52.30 3.15
N LEU A 951 5.40 -51.58 2.73
CA LEU A 951 6.61 -51.33 3.50
C LEU A 951 6.58 -49.92 4.12
N PRO A 952 6.92 -49.77 5.42
CA PRO A 952 7.04 -48.46 6.05
C PRO A 952 8.04 -47.53 5.33
N GLN A 953 9.12 -48.10 4.80
CA GLN A 953 10.13 -47.34 4.04
C GLN A 953 9.57 -46.71 2.76
N SER A 954 8.60 -47.37 2.10
CA SER A 954 7.93 -46.79 0.92
C SER A 954 7.08 -45.58 1.31
N ARG A 955 6.37 -45.64 2.45
CA ARG A 955 5.56 -44.51 2.96
C ARG A 955 6.42 -43.27 3.19
N ASP A 956 7.56 -43.44 3.86
CA ASP A 956 8.48 -42.34 4.14
C ASP A 956 9.08 -41.77 2.85
N ALA A 957 9.52 -42.62 1.92
CA ALA A 957 10.09 -42.19 0.64
C ALA A 957 9.08 -41.42 -0.23
N ILE A 958 7.81 -41.85 -0.25
CA ILE A 958 6.71 -41.16 -0.96
C ILE A 958 6.45 -39.79 -0.34
N LEU A 959 6.38 -39.70 1.00
CA LEU A 959 6.21 -38.41 1.69
C LEU A 959 7.36 -37.46 1.41
N GLU A 960 8.60 -37.94 1.36
CA GLU A 960 9.74 -37.12 1.03
C GLU A 960 9.72 -36.65 -0.43
N ALA A 961 9.28 -37.49 -1.37
CA ALA A 961 9.06 -37.10 -2.76
C ALA A 961 7.98 -36.01 -2.86
N TRP A 962 6.87 -36.14 -2.12
CA TRP A 962 5.82 -35.13 -2.05
C TRP A 962 6.33 -33.80 -1.48
N ARG A 963 7.11 -33.86 -0.39
CA ARG A 963 7.72 -32.67 0.21
C ARG A 963 8.70 -31.99 -0.74
N ALA A 964 9.43 -32.74 -1.57
CA ALA A 964 10.30 -32.18 -2.59
C ALA A 964 9.47 -31.37 -3.61
N LEU A 965 8.42 -31.96 -4.19
CA LEU A 965 7.52 -31.26 -5.12
C LEU A 965 6.87 -30.02 -4.48
N ASN A 966 6.36 -30.16 -3.25
CA ASN A 966 5.74 -29.06 -2.49
C ASN A 966 6.76 -28.01 -2.00
N ALA A 967 8.06 -28.29 -2.01
CA ALA A 967 9.08 -27.26 -1.75
C ALA A 967 9.32 -26.37 -2.98
N HIS A 968 9.10 -26.90 -4.19
CA HIS A 968 9.16 -26.13 -5.43
C HIS A 968 7.95 -25.19 -5.57
N SER A 969 6.76 -25.60 -5.11
CA SER A 969 5.56 -24.75 -5.13
C SER A 969 5.71 -23.49 -4.28
N LYS A 970 6.38 -23.57 -3.13
CA LYS A 970 6.68 -22.38 -2.30
C LYS A 970 7.51 -21.30 -3.00
N LYS A 971 8.16 -21.61 -4.13
CA LYS A 971 8.96 -20.68 -4.92
C LYS A 971 8.26 -20.24 -6.21
N ASN A 972 7.18 -20.90 -6.59
CA ASN A 972 6.40 -20.59 -7.78
C ASN A 972 4.91 -20.55 -7.41
N GLU A 973 4.35 -19.34 -7.33
CA GLU A 973 2.97 -19.10 -6.90
C GLU A 973 1.95 -19.83 -7.79
N ASN A 974 2.23 -19.97 -9.09
CA ASN A 974 1.37 -20.68 -10.03
C ASN A 974 1.33 -22.19 -9.73
N LEU A 975 2.49 -22.79 -9.44
CA LEU A 975 2.57 -24.20 -9.04
C LEU A 975 1.89 -24.46 -7.68
N ASP A 976 2.01 -23.55 -6.70
CA ASP A 976 1.29 -23.66 -5.41
C ASP A 976 -0.22 -23.60 -5.60
N PHE A 977 -0.69 -22.72 -6.49
CA PHE A 977 -2.10 -22.66 -6.84
C PHE A 977 -2.60 -23.97 -7.48
N LEU A 978 -1.92 -24.47 -8.51
CA LEU A 978 -2.32 -25.69 -9.23
C LEU A 978 -2.30 -26.93 -8.32
N LEU A 979 -1.31 -27.09 -7.44
CA LEU A 979 -1.26 -28.19 -6.49
C LEU A 979 -2.43 -28.15 -5.49
N ARG A 980 -2.77 -26.98 -4.97
CA ARG A 980 -3.90 -26.81 -4.05
C ARG A 980 -5.24 -27.02 -4.74
N GLU A 981 -5.38 -26.55 -5.97
CA GLU A 981 -6.58 -26.75 -6.76
C GLU A 981 -6.81 -28.24 -7.03
N PHE A 982 -5.76 -28.96 -7.42
CA PHE A 982 -5.83 -30.40 -7.65
C PHE A 982 -6.17 -31.16 -6.35
N GLN A 983 -5.48 -30.86 -5.24
CA GLN A 983 -5.76 -31.50 -3.95
C GLN A 983 -7.21 -31.26 -3.50
N ALA A 984 -7.69 -30.00 -3.57
CA ALA A 984 -9.06 -29.66 -3.23
C ALA A 984 -10.08 -30.35 -4.16
N GLY A 985 -9.71 -30.62 -5.42
CA GLY A 985 -10.50 -31.42 -6.34
C GLY A 985 -10.68 -32.86 -5.86
N GLN A 986 -9.60 -33.51 -5.42
CA GLN A 986 -9.65 -34.89 -4.90
C GLN A 986 -10.45 -34.98 -3.59
N GLU A 987 -10.28 -34.02 -2.68
CA GLU A 987 -11.06 -33.95 -1.43
C GLU A 987 -12.57 -33.82 -1.70
N ARG A 988 -12.97 -33.00 -2.68
CA ARG A 988 -14.40 -32.90 -3.09
C ARG A 988 -14.96 -34.22 -3.62
N LEU A 989 -14.17 -34.97 -4.40
CA LEU A 989 -14.60 -36.28 -4.91
C LEU A 989 -14.83 -37.29 -3.77
N LEU A 990 -13.96 -37.27 -2.75
CA LEU A 990 -14.11 -38.10 -1.56
C LEU A 990 -15.36 -37.70 -0.75
N ASP A 991 -15.56 -36.40 -0.50
CA ASP A 991 -16.73 -35.86 0.22
C ASP A 991 -18.06 -36.24 -0.46
N ASP A 992 -18.11 -36.21 -1.79
CA ASP A 992 -19.29 -36.60 -2.57
C ASP A 992 -19.61 -38.09 -2.41
N VAL A 993 -18.58 -38.95 -2.37
CA VAL A 993 -18.72 -40.38 -2.13
C VAL A 993 -19.11 -40.68 -0.68
N VAL A 994 -18.51 -40.01 0.32
CA VAL A 994 -18.93 -40.10 1.72
C VAL A 994 -20.41 -39.75 1.85
N SER A 995 -20.83 -38.65 1.21
CA SER A 995 -22.21 -38.20 1.21
C SER A 995 -23.15 -39.20 0.57
N ARG A 996 -22.73 -39.88 -0.50
CA ARG A 996 -23.47 -40.98 -1.13
C ARG A 996 -23.59 -42.19 -0.19
N LEU A 997 -22.49 -42.64 0.40
CA LEU A 997 -22.47 -43.78 1.33
C LEU A 997 -23.28 -43.50 2.60
N ARG A 998 -23.24 -42.27 3.14
CA ARG A 998 -24.10 -41.85 4.27
C ARG A 998 -25.59 -41.93 3.95
N ARG A 999 -26.00 -41.63 2.71
CA ARG A 999 -27.40 -41.79 2.27
C ARG A 999 -27.81 -43.26 2.21
N GLU A 1000 -26.91 -44.15 1.79
CA GLU A 1000 -27.16 -45.61 1.72
C GLU A 1000 -27.26 -46.25 3.11
N ILE A 1001 -26.58 -45.71 4.12
CA ILE A 1001 -26.60 -46.20 5.50
C ILE A 1001 -27.97 -45.99 6.19
N GLY A 1002 -28.75 -45.00 5.75
CA GLY A 1002 -30.14 -44.82 6.19
C GLY A 1002 -30.34 -44.54 7.69
N GLY A 1003 -29.31 -44.03 8.38
CA GLY A 1003 -29.36 -43.68 9.81
C GLY A 1003 -28.94 -44.78 10.80
N ASP A 1004 -28.27 -45.84 10.33
CA ASP A 1004 -27.63 -46.83 11.20
C ASP A 1004 -26.32 -46.28 11.80
N ASP A 1005 -26.39 -45.84 13.06
CA ASP A 1005 -25.26 -45.27 13.82
C ASP A 1005 -24.01 -46.18 13.84
N GLN A 1006 -24.17 -47.51 13.79
CA GLN A 1006 -23.02 -48.42 13.85
C GLN A 1006 -22.25 -48.46 12.52
N LYS A 1007 -22.97 -48.43 11.39
CA LYS A 1007 -22.35 -48.36 10.05
C LYS A 1007 -21.77 -46.98 9.78
N GLN A 1008 -22.43 -45.93 10.27
CA GLN A 1008 -21.93 -44.57 10.15
C GLN A 1008 -20.58 -44.38 10.83
N ARG A 1009 -20.40 -44.90 12.06
CA ARG A 1009 -19.10 -44.86 12.75
C ARG A 1009 -17.99 -45.62 12.02
N LEU A 1010 -18.33 -46.70 11.30
CA LEU A 1010 -17.35 -47.44 10.49
C LEU A 1010 -16.95 -46.64 9.25
N LEU A 1011 -17.92 -46.00 8.58
CA LEU A 1011 -17.65 -45.11 7.45
C LEU A 1011 -16.77 -43.93 7.88
N ASP A 1012 -17.12 -43.24 8.97
CA ASP A 1012 -16.35 -42.09 9.48
C ASP A 1012 -14.90 -42.50 9.82
N GLY A 1013 -14.70 -43.69 10.41
CA GLY A 1013 -13.35 -44.19 10.70
C GLY A 1013 -12.55 -44.69 9.49
N VAL A 1014 -13.19 -44.90 8.34
CA VAL A 1014 -12.52 -45.16 7.05
C VAL A 1014 -12.22 -43.82 6.35
N ASP A 1015 -13.18 -42.90 6.40
CA ASP A 1015 -13.07 -41.53 5.88
C ASP A 1015 -11.85 -40.79 6.43
N ASP A 1016 -11.71 -40.76 7.77
CA ASP A 1016 -10.58 -40.14 8.46
C ASP A 1016 -9.24 -40.72 7.98
N ARG A 1017 -9.17 -42.03 7.77
CA ARG A 1017 -7.94 -42.72 7.34
C ARG A 1017 -7.57 -42.44 5.88
N VAL A 1018 -8.55 -42.42 4.99
CA VAL A 1018 -8.30 -42.12 3.57
C VAL A 1018 -7.87 -40.65 3.40
N HIS A 1019 -8.47 -39.74 4.16
CA HIS A 1019 -8.08 -38.33 4.16
C HIS A 1019 -6.69 -38.09 4.77
N GLU A 1020 -6.34 -38.77 5.87
CA GLU A 1020 -5.00 -38.68 6.47
C GLU A 1020 -3.91 -39.17 5.50
N ASP A 1021 -4.18 -40.26 4.79
CA ASP A 1021 -3.24 -40.86 3.83
C ASP A 1021 -3.31 -40.21 2.42
N LEU A 1022 -4.21 -39.25 2.15
CA LEU A 1022 -4.42 -38.68 0.81
C LEU A 1022 -3.11 -38.14 0.19
N THR A 1023 -2.27 -37.50 0.99
CA THR A 1023 -0.97 -36.97 0.52
C THR A 1023 0.00 -38.04 0.03
N LEU A 1024 -0.13 -39.29 0.49
CA LEU A 1024 0.62 -40.43 -0.01
C LEU A 1024 0.14 -40.86 -1.40
N TYR A 1025 -1.13 -40.64 -1.68
CA TYR A 1025 -1.80 -41.09 -2.90
C TYR A 1025 -1.59 -40.12 -4.06
N LEU A 1026 -1.46 -38.81 -3.80
CA LEU A 1026 -1.40 -37.75 -4.82
C LEU A 1026 -0.25 -37.90 -5.85
N LEU A 1027 0.86 -38.53 -5.49
CA LEU A 1027 1.97 -38.78 -6.42
C LEU A 1027 1.81 -40.04 -7.26
N PHE A 1028 0.77 -40.83 -7.00
CA PHE A 1028 0.55 -42.05 -7.76
C PHE A 1028 0.14 -41.68 -9.19
N PRO A 1029 0.70 -42.36 -10.21
CA PRO A 1029 0.43 -42.02 -11.61
C PRO A 1029 -1.07 -42.13 -11.96
N GLU A 1030 -1.80 -42.99 -11.28
CA GLU A 1030 -3.25 -43.19 -11.47
C GLU A 1030 -4.09 -42.00 -11.03
N THR A 1031 -3.62 -41.18 -10.08
CA THR A 1031 -4.33 -39.95 -9.67
C THR A 1031 -4.22 -38.85 -10.73
N GLY A 1032 -3.16 -38.87 -11.56
CA GLY A 1032 -3.00 -37.95 -12.70
C GLY A 1032 -2.45 -36.56 -12.34
N LEU A 1033 -1.88 -36.36 -11.15
CA LEU A 1033 -1.34 -35.05 -10.74
C LEU A 1033 -0.23 -34.55 -11.67
N ILE A 1034 0.79 -35.36 -11.95
CA ILE A 1034 1.94 -34.91 -12.73
C ILE A 1034 1.53 -34.60 -14.18
N SER A 1035 0.61 -35.37 -14.76
CA SER A 1035 0.07 -35.10 -16.10
C SER A 1035 -0.74 -33.81 -16.15
N THR A 1036 -1.63 -33.58 -15.18
CA THR A 1036 -2.45 -32.36 -15.14
C THR A 1036 -1.58 -31.10 -14.99
N LEU A 1037 -0.56 -31.14 -14.12
CA LEU A 1037 0.40 -30.04 -14.00
C LEU A 1037 1.16 -29.75 -15.31
N ILE A 1038 1.53 -30.79 -16.08
CA ILE A 1038 2.20 -30.62 -17.37
C ILE A 1038 1.24 -29.99 -18.40
N ASP A 1039 -0.01 -30.48 -18.47
CA ASP A 1039 -1.02 -29.99 -19.42
C ASP A 1039 -1.41 -28.53 -19.13
N ASP A 1040 -1.54 -28.15 -17.86
CA ASP A 1040 -1.87 -26.78 -17.46
C ASP A 1040 -0.71 -25.81 -17.75
N LEU A 1041 0.54 -26.22 -17.49
CA LEU A 1041 1.74 -25.47 -17.89
C LEU A 1041 1.87 -25.38 -19.42
N GLU A 1042 1.44 -26.40 -20.17
CA GLU A 1042 1.42 -26.37 -21.63
C GLU A 1042 0.33 -25.46 -22.21
N THR A 1043 -0.83 -25.39 -21.57
CA THR A 1043 -1.95 -24.54 -21.97
C THR A 1043 -1.66 -23.07 -21.67
N ALA A 1044 -1.04 -22.77 -20.53
CA ALA A 1044 -0.60 -21.42 -20.17
C ALA A 1044 0.42 -20.82 -21.16
N ALA A 1045 1.16 -21.66 -21.89
CA ALA A 1045 2.19 -21.25 -22.85
C ALA A 1045 1.65 -20.83 -24.24
N GLN A 1046 0.34 -21.00 -24.51
CA GLN A 1046 -0.24 -20.85 -25.85
C GLN A 1046 -0.51 -19.42 -26.38
N PRO A 1047 -0.56 -18.33 -25.58
CA PRO A 1047 -0.53 -16.98 -26.11
C PRO A 1047 0.92 -16.46 -26.22
N ASP A 1048 1.37 -16.12 -27.45
CA ASP A 1048 2.59 -15.42 -27.96
C ASP A 1048 3.87 -15.12 -27.12
N GLU A 1049 3.95 -15.32 -25.80
CA GLU A 1049 5.11 -14.99 -24.95
C GLU A 1049 5.95 -16.21 -24.48
N GLY A 1050 5.47 -17.45 -24.65
CA GLY A 1050 6.18 -18.65 -24.19
C GLY A 1050 6.31 -18.75 -22.66
N LEU A 1051 6.78 -19.90 -22.17
CA LEU A 1051 6.98 -20.12 -20.72
C LEU A 1051 8.18 -19.32 -20.19
N ALA A 1052 8.07 -18.78 -18.98
CA ALA A 1052 9.21 -18.17 -18.30
C ALA A 1052 10.34 -19.21 -18.13
N HIS A 1053 11.61 -18.77 -18.11
CA HIS A 1053 12.76 -19.69 -18.12
C HIS A 1053 12.72 -20.73 -16.97
N GLY A 1054 12.21 -20.35 -15.79
CA GLY A 1054 12.03 -21.26 -14.65
C GLY A 1054 10.80 -22.19 -14.75
N GLU A 1055 9.79 -21.84 -15.54
CA GLU A 1055 8.60 -22.69 -15.77
C GLU A 1055 8.88 -23.74 -16.85
N GLN A 1056 9.68 -23.40 -17.86
CA GLN A 1056 10.17 -24.36 -18.84
C GLN A 1056 11.05 -25.44 -18.17
N ASP A 1057 11.95 -25.03 -17.27
CA ASP A 1057 12.78 -25.93 -16.47
C ASP A 1057 11.93 -26.87 -15.59
N LEU A 1058 10.89 -26.32 -14.94
CA LEU A 1058 9.95 -27.09 -14.12
C LEU A 1058 9.17 -28.11 -14.97
N LYS A 1059 8.67 -27.69 -16.13
CA LYS A 1059 7.96 -28.56 -17.06
C LYS A 1059 8.84 -29.72 -17.53
N ASP A 1060 10.09 -29.45 -17.88
CA ASP A 1060 11.05 -30.49 -18.29
C ASP A 1060 11.37 -31.44 -17.11
N GLN A 1061 11.46 -30.92 -15.88
CA GLN A 1061 11.61 -31.72 -14.68
C GLN A 1061 10.40 -32.63 -14.42
N LEU A 1062 9.17 -32.11 -14.55
CA LEU A 1062 7.94 -32.88 -14.39
C LEU A 1062 7.80 -33.97 -15.47
N LYS A 1063 8.18 -33.70 -16.72
CA LYS A 1063 8.23 -34.72 -17.79
C LYS A 1063 9.20 -35.85 -17.47
N ASN A 1064 10.37 -35.55 -16.91
CA ASN A 1064 11.32 -36.57 -16.46
C ASN A 1064 10.79 -37.41 -15.29
N VAL A 1065 10.00 -36.80 -14.41
CA VAL A 1065 9.33 -37.52 -13.31
C VAL A 1065 8.19 -38.39 -13.83
N GLN A 1066 7.42 -37.90 -14.81
CA GLN A 1066 6.38 -38.69 -15.48
C GLN A 1066 6.96 -39.93 -16.18
N GLU A 1067 8.10 -39.78 -16.88
CA GLU A 1067 8.81 -40.90 -17.50
C GLU A 1067 9.32 -41.89 -16.44
N ALA A 1068 9.87 -41.40 -15.32
CA ALA A 1068 10.35 -42.24 -14.23
C ALA A 1068 9.20 -43.02 -13.57
N LEU A 1069 8.05 -42.37 -13.32
CA LEU A 1069 6.85 -43.02 -12.77
C LEU A 1069 6.30 -44.11 -13.70
N GLY A 1070 6.45 -43.97 -15.01
CA GLY A 1070 6.04 -44.99 -15.99
C GLY A 1070 7.01 -46.16 -16.16
N ARG A 1071 8.28 -46.01 -15.75
CA ARG A 1071 9.34 -47.00 -15.98
C ARG A 1071 9.79 -47.74 -14.71
N LEU A 1072 9.76 -47.07 -13.56
CA LEU A 1072 10.26 -47.62 -12.30
C LEU A 1072 9.25 -48.57 -11.65
N ASP A 1073 9.75 -49.53 -10.89
CA ASP A 1073 8.93 -50.43 -10.07
C ASP A 1073 8.49 -49.69 -8.79
N LEU A 1074 7.29 -49.12 -8.82
CA LEU A 1074 6.74 -48.30 -7.73
C LEU A 1074 6.42 -49.08 -6.46
N ASP A 1075 6.55 -50.41 -6.48
CA ASP A 1075 6.42 -51.26 -5.29
C ASP A 1075 7.73 -51.27 -4.48
N ASN A 1076 8.85 -50.82 -5.07
CA ASN A 1076 10.16 -50.75 -4.43
C ASN A 1076 10.41 -49.36 -3.80
N PRO A 1077 10.75 -49.29 -2.49
CA PRO A 1077 11.09 -48.01 -1.84
C PRO A 1077 12.18 -47.21 -2.56
N ARG A 1078 13.18 -47.88 -3.16
CA ARG A 1078 14.30 -47.22 -3.85
C ARG A 1078 13.85 -46.46 -5.10
N SER A 1079 12.76 -46.86 -5.73
CA SER A 1079 12.20 -46.19 -6.89
C SER A 1079 11.59 -44.83 -6.50
N TRP A 1080 10.99 -44.74 -5.32
CA TRP A 1080 10.49 -43.47 -4.76
C TRP A 1080 11.62 -42.52 -4.36
N ASP A 1081 12.75 -43.06 -3.88
CA ASP A 1081 13.96 -42.26 -3.65
C ASP A 1081 14.52 -41.66 -4.95
N GLU A 1082 14.49 -42.41 -6.06
CA GLU A 1082 14.91 -41.90 -7.37
C GLU A 1082 13.96 -40.80 -7.89
N ILE A 1083 12.65 -40.97 -7.68
CA ILE A 1083 11.64 -39.95 -8.00
C ILE A 1083 11.87 -38.68 -7.17
N ARG A 1084 12.12 -38.83 -5.87
CA ARG A 1084 12.49 -37.71 -4.98
C ARG A 1084 13.74 -37.00 -5.45
N GLN A 1085 14.80 -37.72 -5.84
CA GLN A 1085 16.03 -37.11 -6.36
C GLN A 1085 15.76 -36.31 -7.63
N LYS A 1086 14.98 -36.84 -8.57
CA LYS A 1086 14.56 -36.14 -9.80
C LYS A 1086 13.73 -34.89 -9.50
N LEU A 1087 12.90 -34.92 -8.45
CA LEU A 1087 12.15 -33.77 -7.95
C LEU A 1087 13.02 -32.76 -7.18
N ALA A 1088 14.19 -33.14 -6.67
CA ALA A 1088 15.04 -32.28 -5.82
C ALA A 1088 16.20 -31.56 -6.56
N VAL A 1089 16.49 -31.90 -7.83
CA VAL A 1089 17.61 -31.31 -8.60
C VAL A 1089 17.42 -29.80 -8.79
N ARG A 1090 18.42 -28.99 -8.40
CA ARG A 1090 18.46 -27.53 -8.64
C ARG A 1090 19.04 -27.23 -10.03
N THR A 1091 18.38 -26.34 -10.78
CA THR A 1091 18.83 -25.96 -12.13
C THR A 1091 20.02 -25.00 -12.13
N GLY A 1092 20.94 -25.21 -13.07
CA GLY A 1092 22.10 -24.35 -13.34
C GLY A 1092 23.37 -25.12 -13.76
N ALA A 1093 23.82 -26.08 -12.96
CA ALA A 1093 25.08 -26.81 -13.18
C ALA A 1093 24.96 -28.34 -13.08
N ASP A 1094 24.11 -28.87 -12.19
CA ASP A 1094 24.00 -30.31 -11.93
C ASP A 1094 23.23 -31.08 -13.02
N PHE A 1095 22.27 -30.43 -13.68
CA PHE A 1095 21.45 -31.06 -14.72
C PHE A 1095 22.27 -31.53 -15.95
N ARG A 1096 23.30 -30.76 -16.34
CA ARG A 1096 24.24 -31.16 -17.41
C ARG A 1096 25.18 -32.29 -17.00
N ASN A 1097 25.52 -32.39 -15.72
CA ASN A 1097 26.40 -33.44 -15.20
C ASN A 1097 25.65 -34.79 -15.07
N LEU A 1098 24.36 -34.77 -14.77
CA LEU A 1098 23.54 -35.98 -14.70
C LEU A 1098 23.32 -36.61 -16.10
N MET A 1099 23.05 -35.79 -17.12
CA MET A 1099 22.89 -36.23 -18.52
C MET A 1099 24.17 -36.85 -19.12
N ARG A 1100 25.34 -36.64 -18.51
CA ARG A 1100 26.62 -37.21 -18.97
C ARG A 1100 27.04 -38.49 -18.26
N ARG A 1101 26.30 -38.98 -17.26
CA ARG A 1101 26.67 -40.19 -16.50
C ARG A 1101 26.04 -41.45 -17.11
N PRO A 1102 26.83 -42.46 -17.50
CA PRO A 1102 26.29 -43.80 -17.73
C PRO A 1102 25.89 -44.40 -16.37
N LEU A 1103 24.68 -44.94 -16.29
CA LEU A 1103 24.11 -45.56 -15.08
C LEU A 1103 25.00 -46.71 -14.59
N GLY A 1104 25.58 -46.60 -13.38
CA GLY A 1104 26.26 -47.74 -12.73
C GLY A 1104 27.38 -47.51 -11.71
N GLN A 1105 27.63 -46.30 -11.17
CA GLN A 1105 28.66 -46.12 -10.12
C GLN A 1105 28.16 -45.34 -8.90
N PRO A 1106 28.56 -45.75 -7.66
CA PRO A 1106 28.20 -45.04 -6.43
C PRO A 1106 28.99 -43.72 -6.30
N PRO A 1107 28.47 -42.75 -5.52
CA PRO A 1107 29.07 -41.42 -5.37
C PRO A 1107 30.41 -41.47 -4.59
N PRO A 1108 31.32 -40.50 -4.80
CA PRO A 1108 32.51 -40.37 -3.96
C PRO A 1108 32.11 -39.84 -2.57
N GLU A 1109 32.75 -40.36 -1.53
CA GLU A 1109 32.74 -39.78 -0.19
C GLU A 1109 33.39 -38.39 -0.25
N ASP A 1110 32.64 -37.37 0.17
CA ASP A 1110 33.17 -36.03 0.36
C ASP A 1110 33.56 -35.89 1.84
N ASP A 1111 34.87 -35.80 2.06
CA ASP A 1111 35.49 -35.52 3.35
C ASP A 1111 34.96 -34.19 3.89
N GLY A 1112 34.58 -34.20 5.17
CA GLY A 1112 34.10 -33.02 5.85
C GLY A 1112 35.17 -31.95 6.01
N ASP A 1113 34.75 -30.69 6.03
CA ASP A 1113 35.33 -29.65 6.87
C ASP A 1113 34.36 -28.45 7.04
N ALA A 1114 34.15 -28.10 8.31
CA ALA A 1114 33.63 -26.86 8.93
C ALA A 1114 32.20 -26.36 8.63
#